data_AF-A0A9P5IR97-F1
#
_entry.id   AF-A0A9P5IR97-F1
#
_cell.length_a   1.000
_cell.length_b   1.000
_cell.length_c   1.000
_cell.angle_alpha   90.00
_cell.angle_beta   90.00
_cell.angle_gamma   90.00
#
_symmetry.space_group_name_H-M   'P 1'
#
loop_
_entity.id
_entity.type
_entity.pdbx_description
1 polymer ?
#
loop_
_entity_poly.entity_id
_entity_poly.type
_entity_poly.pdbx_seq_one_letter_code
_entity_poly.pdbx_strand_id
1 'polypeptide(L)'
;MATSANFIPLGGVDKTHEFDQPMKKRDAGYRAKSLSAGKPKVIGATKEERSRIAREVRNAAKKEKKKAKSDAKKARKLNGIMTRRATRNPEKYNKNKERNRLHAIDVERYKIRLNAVNQAQKLAAVHDPSGVSFNVGEVVTLEDGTVKSKKSLERKQELAEGKQSVQHEDTAVPEGINPERVHLLDGEKKSHISKTALKKKKMYEPKPVPPKPIIPEGVALPEGEENWLALWDISDGQIEQRIAMAKREAGNAKRDLRRRQREEARFRRLMKAKRRNAQKMGVVFDPIAAKNEILGDDDDDEDDDEASDSEDESNSDSDSDSDSDSGSESDNEEDSEETKAKKREEKKQKPRFNLDESQLNAIVKKEIQRVRKDTRKQEKIMGVYEKEPKGMTEEQKAALKEARIKRKAEKKAEKRAKKEEEAKLGVVSLKGKQNKKARKELRRAERAKKAQENGDAPATKDVNEDEDEGGVDLLGSLEMALNQPEETKEQKKARKKAEKAAKVVVDEPTSAVVPEPTEETKEEKKARKKAEKAAKSTIVAKKETPQPEPVAEESKKRKRSKEEKESSKKKKSKPTEEPEEPKVEKEVAAQWNADALDGDAQRKSKFLRLLGAGKGGAVSGKGVEAKGKGDIQKVQSDLERQYDYGMKMKHDGGGKRRGLGA
;
A
#
# COMPACT_ATOMS: atom_id res chain seq x y z
N MET A 1 38.80 -33.67 7.16
CA MET A 1 38.77 -32.24 7.56
C MET A 1 37.55 -31.59 6.92
N ALA A 2 36.70 -30.89 7.68
CA ALA A 2 35.43 -30.36 7.16
C ALA A 2 35.54 -28.89 6.71
N THR A 3 35.22 -28.61 5.45
CA THR A 3 35.29 -27.25 4.87
C THR A 3 34.09 -26.40 5.31
N SER A 4 34.30 -25.47 6.25
CA SER A 4 33.24 -24.57 6.73
C SER A 4 32.81 -23.58 5.63
N ALA A 5 31.55 -23.67 5.18
CA ALA A 5 31.01 -22.95 4.02
C ALA A 5 30.79 -21.42 4.18
N ASN A 6 31.53 -20.77 5.09
CA ASN A 6 31.51 -19.32 5.31
C ASN A 6 32.83 -18.62 4.92
N PHE A 7 33.83 -19.35 4.42
CA PHE A 7 35.06 -18.73 3.90
C PHE A 7 34.76 -18.02 2.57
N ILE A 8 34.66 -16.69 2.61
CA ILE A 8 34.67 -15.85 1.41
C ILE A 8 36.14 -15.70 1.00
N PRO A 9 36.58 -16.22 -0.16
CA PRO A 9 37.95 -16.01 -0.61
C PRO A 9 38.16 -14.51 -0.90
N LEU A 10 38.92 -13.85 -0.05
CA LEU A 10 39.49 -12.53 -0.32
C LEU A 10 40.54 -12.73 -1.41
N GLY A 11 40.17 -12.43 -2.65
CA GLY A 11 40.95 -12.83 -3.82
C GLY A 11 42.36 -12.23 -3.84
N GLY A 12 43.38 -13.10 -3.73
CA GLY A 12 44.77 -12.83 -4.12
C GLY A 12 45.44 -11.67 -3.39
N VAL A 13 45.41 -11.67 -2.05
CA VAL A 13 46.14 -10.68 -1.23
C VAL A 13 47.61 -11.07 -1.02
N ASP A 14 48.06 -12.19 -1.61
CA ASP A 14 49.41 -12.76 -1.53
C ASP A 14 50.49 -11.87 -2.22
N LYS A 15 50.09 -10.71 -2.73
CA LYS A 15 50.99 -9.60 -3.04
C LYS A 15 50.95 -8.59 -1.89
N THR A 16 51.71 -8.91 -0.84
CA THR A 16 52.08 -7.99 0.23
C THR A 16 52.92 -6.85 -0.35
N HIS A 17 52.26 -5.87 -0.96
CA HIS A 17 52.93 -4.71 -1.52
C HIS A 17 53.38 -3.82 -0.36
N GLU A 18 54.67 -3.92 -0.01
CA GLU A 18 55.29 -3.23 1.13
C GLU A 18 54.99 -1.72 1.09
N PHE A 19 54.17 -1.27 2.05
CA PHE A 19 53.65 0.10 2.10
C PHE A 19 54.70 1.12 2.57
N ASP A 20 55.74 0.65 3.26
CA ASP A 20 56.80 1.48 3.87
C ASP A 20 58.10 1.57 3.02
N GLN A 21 58.13 1.05 1.79
CA GLN A 21 59.22 1.42 0.89
C GLN A 21 59.09 2.92 0.53
N PRO A 22 60.06 3.79 0.90
CA PRO A 22 60.00 5.20 0.56
C PRO A 22 59.97 5.33 -0.97
N MET A 23 59.14 6.24 -1.49
CA MET A 23 58.95 6.39 -2.94
C MET A 23 60.25 6.85 -3.63
N LYS A 24 61.11 5.89 -4.00
CA LYS A 24 62.23 6.09 -4.91
C LYS A 24 61.69 6.83 -6.13
N LYS A 25 62.34 7.96 -6.47
CA LYS A 25 61.88 8.98 -7.42
C LYS A 25 61.52 8.35 -8.77
N ARG A 26 60.27 7.92 -8.94
CA ARG A 26 59.79 7.26 -10.17
C ARG A 26 59.77 8.28 -11.31
N ASP A 27 60.39 7.88 -12.40
CA ASP A 27 60.85 8.75 -13.48
C ASP A 27 59.75 9.66 -14.04
N ALA A 28 60.07 10.94 -14.17
CA ALA A 28 59.17 11.95 -14.73
C ALA A 28 58.67 11.61 -16.15
N GLY A 29 59.38 10.73 -16.87
CA GLY A 29 59.01 10.27 -18.21
C GLY A 29 57.76 9.37 -18.29
N TYR A 30 57.34 8.69 -17.22
CA TYR A 30 56.28 7.68 -17.32
C TYR A 30 54.84 8.25 -17.38
N ARG A 31 54.64 9.54 -17.11
CA ARG A 31 53.30 10.17 -17.10
C ARG A 31 52.77 10.55 -18.49
N ALA A 32 53.59 10.46 -19.54
CA ALA A 32 53.27 10.97 -20.88
C ALA A 32 52.74 9.93 -21.89
N LYS A 33 53.04 8.63 -21.72
CA LYS A 33 52.89 7.63 -22.80
C LYS A 33 51.56 6.85 -22.83
N SER A 34 50.68 6.99 -21.83
CA SER A 34 49.44 6.18 -21.72
C SER A 34 48.15 6.86 -22.21
N LEU A 35 48.23 8.03 -22.87
CA LEU A 35 47.07 8.75 -23.42
C LEU A 35 47.05 8.86 -24.95
N SER A 36 48.10 8.38 -25.63
CA SER A 36 48.16 8.32 -27.10
C SER A 36 47.52 7.05 -27.67
N ALA A 37 47.51 5.96 -26.90
CA ALA A 37 46.99 4.64 -27.29
C ALA A 37 45.45 4.64 -27.39
N GLY A 38 44.93 5.08 -28.54
CA GLY A 38 43.50 4.99 -28.86
C GLY A 38 42.67 6.17 -28.38
N LYS A 39 42.95 7.38 -28.92
CA LYS A 39 41.87 8.38 -29.10
C LYS A 39 40.70 7.65 -29.80
N PRO A 40 39.48 7.61 -29.23
CA PRO A 40 38.40 6.81 -29.81
C PRO A 40 38.14 7.28 -31.24
N LYS A 41 38.12 6.35 -32.21
CA LYS A 41 37.90 6.65 -33.63
C LYS A 41 36.68 7.56 -33.74
N VAL A 42 36.84 8.73 -34.36
CA VAL A 42 35.88 9.83 -34.22
C VAL A 42 34.72 9.61 -35.19
N ILE A 43 33.76 8.79 -34.77
CA ILE A 43 32.57 8.42 -35.56
C ILE A 43 31.73 9.68 -35.82
N GLY A 44 31.44 9.95 -37.09
CA GLY A 44 30.73 11.11 -37.60
C GLY A 44 31.56 11.87 -38.65
N ALA A 45 31.01 12.04 -39.86
CA ALA A 45 31.68 12.70 -40.97
C ALA A 45 31.79 14.22 -40.72
N THR A 46 30.69 14.89 -40.41
CA THR A 46 30.69 16.34 -40.11
C THR A 46 31.16 16.65 -38.68
N LYS A 47 31.52 17.92 -38.43
CA LYS A 47 31.81 18.43 -37.08
C LYS A 47 30.55 18.38 -36.18
N GLU A 48 29.37 18.53 -36.77
CA GLU A 48 28.09 18.46 -36.08
C GLU A 48 27.71 17.05 -35.62
N GLU A 49 27.80 16.04 -36.49
CA GLU A 49 27.54 14.64 -36.11
C GLU A 49 28.38 14.23 -34.90
N ARG A 50 29.67 14.56 -34.93
CA ARG A 50 30.62 14.28 -33.84
C ARG A 50 30.18 14.96 -32.53
N SER A 51 29.64 16.17 -32.60
CA SER A 51 29.04 16.87 -31.45
C SER A 51 27.74 16.23 -30.96
N ARG A 52 26.84 15.85 -31.88
CA ARG A 52 25.56 15.18 -31.58
C ARG A 52 25.81 13.81 -30.91
N ILE A 53 26.69 12.99 -31.46
CA ILE A 53 27.12 11.69 -30.92
C ILE A 53 27.79 11.87 -29.55
N ALA A 54 28.70 12.84 -29.38
CA ALA A 54 29.31 13.12 -28.08
C ALA A 54 28.27 13.55 -27.02
N ARG A 55 27.26 14.34 -27.41
CA ARG A 55 26.13 14.72 -26.53
C ARG A 55 25.25 13.52 -26.18
N GLU A 56 25.00 12.61 -27.14
CA GLU A 56 24.25 11.38 -26.90
C GLU A 56 25.00 10.42 -25.97
N VAL A 57 26.27 10.12 -26.23
CA VAL A 57 27.12 9.27 -25.36
C VAL A 57 27.19 9.84 -23.94
N ARG A 58 27.37 11.17 -23.80
CA ARG A 58 27.33 11.86 -22.50
C ARG A 58 25.97 11.71 -21.81
N ASN A 59 24.86 11.76 -22.56
CA ASN A 59 23.52 11.56 -22.03
C ASN A 59 23.22 10.08 -21.69
N ALA A 60 23.73 9.12 -22.46
CA ALA A 60 23.66 7.69 -22.18
C ALA A 60 24.42 7.36 -20.88
N ALA A 61 25.66 7.82 -20.74
CA ALA A 61 26.43 7.67 -19.50
C ALA A 61 25.76 8.35 -18.29
N LYS A 62 25.13 9.52 -18.46
CA LYS A 62 24.30 10.15 -17.41
C LYS A 62 23.08 9.28 -17.04
N LYS A 63 22.35 8.72 -18.02
CA LYS A 63 21.22 7.81 -17.81
C LYS A 63 21.65 6.52 -17.09
N GLU A 64 22.77 5.94 -17.49
CA GLU A 64 23.34 4.74 -16.88
C GLU A 64 23.83 5.00 -15.44
N LYS A 65 24.57 6.09 -15.19
CA LYS A 65 24.99 6.49 -13.84
C LYS A 65 23.79 6.75 -12.92
N LYS A 66 22.69 7.31 -13.43
CA LYS A 66 21.40 7.41 -12.70
C LYS A 66 20.79 6.03 -12.43
N LYS A 67 20.74 5.13 -13.43
CA LYS A 67 20.23 3.75 -13.29
C LYS A 67 21.02 2.97 -12.24
N ALA A 68 22.35 2.93 -12.34
CA ALA A 68 23.25 2.25 -11.41
C ALA A 68 23.12 2.78 -9.97
N LYS A 69 23.05 4.12 -9.77
CA LYS A 69 22.70 4.70 -8.46
C LYS A 69 21.34 4.21 -7.95
N SER A 70 20.33 4.15 -8.82
CA SER A 70 18.99 3.65 -8.43
C SER A 70 18.99 2.17 -8.04
N ASP A 71 19.73 1.33 -8.76
CA ASP A 71 19.80 -0.11 -8.51
C ASP A 71 20.66 -0.43 -7.28
N ALA A 72 21.73 0.34 -7.03
CA ALA A 72 22.46 0.32 -5.76
C ALA A 72 21.57 0.71 -4.56
N LYS A 73 20.72 1.75 -4.69
CA LYS A 73 19.73 2.12 -3.65
C LYS A 73 18.70 1.00 -3.43
N LYS A 74 18.21 0.37 -4.50
CA LYS A 74 17.30 -0.81 -4.44
C LYS A 74 17.95 -2.04 -3.81
N ALA A 75 19.26 -2.24 -4.02
CA ALA A 75 20.05 -3.33 -3.45
C ALA A 75 20.34 -3.10 -1.96
N ARG A 76 20.75 -1.90 -1.56
CA ARG A 76 20.88 -1.51 -0.13
C ARG A 76 19.55 -1.70 0.61
N LYS A 77 18.41 -1.25 0.04
CA LYS A 77 17.08 -1.53 0.62
C LYS A 77 16.72 -3.02 0.60
N LEU A 78 17.23 -3.84 -0.33
CA LEU A 78 17.03 -5.30 -0.32
C LEU A 78 17.77 -5.94 0.86
N ASN A 79 19.06 -5.62 1.00
CA ASN A 79 19.89 -6.20 2.06
C ASN A 79 19.41 -5.76 3.45
N GLY A 80 18.99 -4.51 3.62
CA GLY A 80 18.34 -4.04 4.86
C GLY A 80 17.02 -4.75 5.20
N ILE A 81 16.23 -5.17 4.20
CA ILE A 81 15.05 -6.02 4.42
C ILE A 81 15.46 -7.46 4.77
N MET A 82 16.50 -8.00 4.12
CA MET A 82 16.99 -9.36 4.41
C MET A 82 17.59 -9.48 5.81
N THR A 83 18.41 -8.53 6.25
CA THR A 83 18.97 -8.52 7.60
C THR A 83 17.88 -8.37 8.65
N ARG A 84 16.96 -7.41 8.48
CA ARG A 84 15.77 -7.26 9.35
C ARG A 84 14.91 -8.53 9.40
N ARG A 85 14.74 -9.26 8.29
CA ARG A 85 14.02 -10.54 8.28
C ARG A 85 14.77 -11.66 9.00
N ALA A 86 16.10 -11.72 8.86
CA ALA A 86 16.94 -12.71 9.53
C ALA A 86 17.07 -12.47 11.05
N THR A 87 17.08 -11.22 11.50
CA THR A 87 17.12 -10.88 12.93
C THR A 87 15.75 -10.87 13.62
N ARG A 88 14.66 -10.95 12.86
CA ARG A 88 13.29 -10.97 13.40
C ARG A 88 12.92 -12.38 13.89
N ASN A 89 13.07 -12.63 15.18
CA ASN A 89 12.55 -13.86 15.82
C ASN A 89 11.04 -14.00 15.51
N PRO A 90 10.61 -14.99 14.70
CA PRO A 90 9.23 -15.08 14.24
C PRO A 90 8.27 -15.52 15.35
N GLU A 91 8.72 -16.37 16.28
CA GLU A 91 7.93 -16.88 17.40
C GLU A 91 7.44 -15.75 18.29
N LYS A 92 8.30 -14.77 18.60
CA LYS A 92 7.92 -13.59 19.42
C LYS A 92 6.80 -12.78 18.76
N TYR A 93 6.82 -12.64 17.43
CA TYR A 93 5.74 -11.94 16.71
C TYR A 93 4.48 -12.79 16.57
N ASN A 94 4.60 -14.10 16.39
CA ASN A 94 3.44 -15.01 16.35
C ASN A 94 2.72 -15.01 17.71
N LYS A 95 3.43 -15.28 18.80
CA LYS A 95 2.88 -15.26 20.17
C LYS A 95 2.27 -13.90 20.55
N ASN A 96 2.84 -12.78 20.07
CA ASN A 96 2.25 -11.46 20.31
C ASN A 96 1.07 -11.14 19.36
N LYS A 97 1.03 -11.68 18.14
CA LYS A 97 -0.14 -11.58 17.26
C LYS A 97 -1.31 -12.38 17.84
N GLU A 98 -1.02 -13.56 18.37
CA GLU A 98 -1.96 -14.48 19.00
C GLU A 98 -2.54 -13.91 20.30
N ARG A 99 -1.71 -13.39 21.22
CA ARG A 99 -2.20 -12.66 22.41
C ARG A 99 -3.08 -11.46 22.04
N ASN A 100 -2.74 -10.74 20.97
CA ASN A 100 -3.55 -9.62 20.47
C ASN A 100 -4.84 -10.08 19.73
N ARG A 101 -4.90 -11.31 19.25
CA ARG A 101 -6.10 -11.94 18.66
C ARG A 101 -7.06 -12.35 19.76
N LEU A 102 -6.56 -13.09 20.76
CA LEU A 102 -7.31 -13.49 21.96
C LEU A 102 -7.88 -12.26 22.68
N HIS A 103 -7.06 -11.27 23.03
CA HIS A 103 -7.55 -10.02 23.65
C HIS A 103 -8.60 -9.28 22.79
N ALA A 104 -8.54 -9.37 21.45
CA ALA A 104 -9.58 -8.77 20.62
C ALA A 104 -10.91 -9.56 20.70
N ILE A 105 -10.83 -10.90 20.75
CA ILE A 105 -11.96 -11.79 20.99
C ILE A 105 -12.55 -11.55 22.39
N ASP A 106 -11.71 -11.44 23.43
CA ASP A 106 -12.15 -11.19 24.81
C ASP A 106 -12.85 -9.83 24.97
N VAL A 107 -12.34 -8.78 24.32
CA VAL A 107 -12.97 -7.45 24.31
C VAL A 107 -14.31 -7.47 23.59
N GLU A 108 -14.41 -8.11 22.42
CA GLU A 108 -15.66 -8.17 21.68
C GLU A 108 -16.68 -9.10 22.35
N ARG A 109 -16.24 -10.23 22.94
CA ARG A 109 -17.02 -11.10 23.82
C ARG A 109 -17.58 -10.34 25.02
N TYR A 110 -16.75 -9.53 25.69
CA TYR A 110 -17.19 -8.68 26.80
C TYR A 110 -18.23 -7.63 26.33
N LYS A 111 -18.01 -7.01 25.16
CA LYS A 111 -18.96 -6.06 24.56
C LYS A 111 -20.31 -6.73 24.21
N ILE A 112 -20.29 -7.92 23.61
CA ILE A 112 -21.49 -8.70 23.31
C ILE A 112 -22.27 -9.03 24.60
N ARG A 113 -21.57 -9.52 25.64
CA ARG A 113 -22.19 -9.81 26.95
C ARG A 113 -22.74 -8.55 27.64
N LEU A 114 -22.05 -7.42 27.53
CA LEU A 114 -22.54 -6.14 28.05
C LEU A 114 -23.80 -5.66 27.32
N ASN A 115 -23.85 -5.82 25.99
CA ASN A 115 -25.05 -5.50 25.20
C ASN A 115 -26.23 -6.40 25.59
N ALA A 116 -26.01 -7.71 25.73
CA ALA A 116 -27.02 -8.66 26.19
C ALA A 116 -27.58 -8.28 27.59
N VAL A 117 -26.71 -7.91 28.53
CA VAL A 117 -27.11 -7.38 29.85
C VAL A 117 -27.94 -6.09 29.72
N ASN A 118 -27.54 -5.17 28.83
CA ASN A 118 -28.29 -3.93 28.61
C ASN A 118 -29.67 -4.17 27.97
N GLN A 119 -29.79 -5.14 27.06
CA GLN A 119 -31.07 -5.57 26.46
C GLN A 119 -31.97 -6.23 27.52
N ALA A 120 -31.42 -7.12 28.36
CA ALA A 120 -32.14 -7.69 29.50
C ALA A 120 -32.59 -6.61 30.52
N GLN A 121 -31.79 -5.56 30.75
CA GLN A 121 -32.21 -4.41 31.58
C GLN A 121 -33.39 -3.64 30.94
N LYS A 122 -33.38 -3.40 29.62
CA LYS A 122 -34.53 -2.78 28.94
C LYS A 122 -35.81 -3.60 29.10
N LEU A 123 -35.74 -4.92 28.90
CA LEU A 123 -36.89 -5.81 29.02
C LEU A 123 -37.39 -5.88 30.48
N ALA A 124 -36.47 -5.96 31.45
CA ALA A 124 -36.80 -5.84 32.86
C ALA A 124 -37.52 -4.51 33.18
N ALA A 125 -37.05 -3.38 32.69
CA ALA A 125 -37.72 -2.09 32.91
C ALA A 125 -39.16 -2.00 32.37
N VAL A 126 -39.55 -2.88 31.44
CA VAL A 126 -40.92 -2.98 30.90
C VAL A 126 -41.76 -4.04 31.63
N HIS A 127 -41.18 -5.19 31.97
CA HIS A 127 -41.92 -6.37 32.46
C HIS A 127 -41.73 -6.67 33.96
N ASP A 128 -40.57 -6.35 34.53
CA ASP A 128 -40.18 -6.63 35.92
C ASP A 128 -39.07 -5.65 36.36
N PRO A 129 -39.41 -4.46 36.89
CA PRO A 129 -38.41 -3.47 37.31
C PRO A 129 -37.54 -3.93 38.50
N SER A 130 -37.91 -5.02 39.20
CA SER A 130 -37.01 -5.63 40.18
C SER A 130 -35.79 -6.29 39.54
N GLY A 131 -35.86 -6.61 38.23
CA GLY A 131 -34.81 -7.25 37.47
C GLY A 131 -34.43 -8.66 37.95
N VAL A 132 -35.28 -9.27 38.79
CA VAL A 132 -35.04 -10.60 39.38
C VAL A 132 -35.29 -11.68 38.32
N SER A 133 -36.41 -11.62 37.60
CA SER A 133 -36.76 -12.59 36.54
C SER A 133 -35.73 -12.67 35.41
N PHE A 134 -35.09 -11.53 35.09
CA PHE A 134 -34.06 -11.43 34.05
C PHE A 134 -32.62 -11.65 34.57
N ASN A 135 -32.42 -11.85 35.88
CA ASN A 135 -31.12 -11.98 36.55
C ASN A 135 -30.17 -10.77 36.34
N VAL A 136 -30.71 -9.54 36.44
CA VAL A 136 -29.93 -8.30 36.28
C VAL A 136 -29.99 -7.34 37.48
N GLY A 137 -30.87 -7.61 38.45
CA GLY A 137 -31.07 -6.80 39.65
C GLY A 137 -31.82 -5.50 39.39
N GLU A 138 -32.24 -4.82 40.47
CA GLU A 138 -33.17 -3.68 40.45
C GLU A 138 -32.81 -2.64 39.37
N VAL A 139 -33.78 -2.34 38.50
CA VAL A 139 -33.60 -1.51 37.31
C VAL A 139 -34.37 -0.21 37.46
N VAL A 140 -33.68 0.91 37.23
CA VAL A 140 -34.26 2.25 37.29
C VAL A 140 -34.30 2.84 35.88
N THR A 141 -35.49 3.28 35.47
CA THR A 141 -35.69 4.19 34.33
C THR A 141 -35.40 5.61 34.79
N LEU A 142 -34.56 6.31 34.04
CA LEU A 142 -34.25 7.72 34.30
C LEU A 142 -35.12 8.62 33.40
N GLU A 143 -35.19 9.90 33.77
CA GLU A 143 -35.90 10.95 33.02
C GLU A 143 -35.45 11.09 31.55
N ASP A 144 -34.19 10.73 31.26
CA ASP A 144 -33.62 10.70 29.90
C ASP A 144 -34.06 9.45 29.09
N GLY A 145 -34.99 8.64 29.61
CA GLY A 145 -35.43 7.37 29.05
C GLY A 145 -34.38 6.26 29.12
N THR A 146 -33.18 6.51 29.67
CA THR A 146 -32.11 5.51 29.67
C THR A 146 -32.21 4.60 30.88
N VAL A 147 -32.40 3.31 30.59
CA VAL A 147 -32.51 2.25 31.57
C VAL A 147 -31.14 1.93 32.19
N LYS A 148 -31.05 1.88 33.52
CA LYS A 148 -29.82 1.51 34.25
C LYS A 148 -30.13 0.69 35.50
N SER A 149 -29.40 -0.41 35.73
CA SER A 149 -29.41 -1.07 37.04
C SER A 149 -29.00 -0.10 38.17
N LYS A 150 -29.71 -0.14 39.30
CA LYS A 150 -29.49 0.68 40.49
C LYS A 150 -28.03 0.62 40.99
N LYS A 151 -27.48 -0.60 41.04
CA LYS A 151 -26.06 -0.87 41.37
C LYS A 151 -25.04 -0.21 40.43
N SER A 152 -25.44 0.15 39.21
CA SER A 152 -24.60 0.92 38.27
C SER A 152 -24.75 2.43 38.43
N LEU A 153 -25.85 2.90 39.02
CA LEU A 153 -26.05 4.29 39.44
C LEU A 153 -25.31 4.59 40.74
N GLU A 154 -25.50 3.74 41.77
CA GLU A 154 -24.75 3.78 43.04
C GLU A 154 -23.24 3.85 42.77
N ARG A 155 -22.71 2.91 41.98
CA ARG A 155 -21.30 2.88 41.59
C ARG A 155 -20.86 4.09 40.75
N LYS A 156 -21.77 4.78 40.06
CA LYS A 156 -21.47 6.03 39.35
C LYS A 156 -21.41 7.22 40.32
N GLN A 157 -22.23 7.21 41.38
CA GLN A 157 -22.22 8.19 42.47
C GLN A 157 -20.95 8.04 43.32
N GLU A 158 -20.61 6.83 43.77
CA GLU A 158 -19.31 6.50 44.41
C GLU A 158 -18.11 7.03 43.59
N LEU A 159 -18.14 6.82 42.27
CA LEU A 159 -17.10 7.27 41.34
C LEU A 159 -17.19 8.75 40.97
N ALA A 160 -18.17 9.52 41.47
CA ALA A 160 -18.24 10.97 41.37
C ALA A 160 -17.77 11.61 42.69
N GLU A 161 -18.32 11.16 43.81
CA GLU A 161 -17.95 11.55 45.19
C GLU A 161 -16.46 11.30 45.46
N GLY A 162 -15.97 10.10 45.10
CA GLY A 162 -14.55 9.71 45.15
C GLY A 162 -13.64 10.42 44.14
N LYS A 163 -14.16 11.39 43.37
CA LYS A 163 -13.37 12.38 42.61
C LYS A 163 -13.49 13.78 43.18
N GLN A 164 -14.67 14.16 43.69
CA GLN A 164 -14.91 15.49 44.26
C GLN A 164 -14.14 15.67 45.57
N SER A 165 -14.13 14.67 46.45
CA SER A 165 -13.28 14.62 47.66
C SER A 165 -11.81 14.94 47.35
N VAL A 166 -11.21 14.21 46.41
CA VAL A 166 -9.81 14.37 45.96
C VAL A 166 -9.54 15.74 45.30
N GLN A 167 -10.56 16.52 44.93
CA GLN A 167 -10.41 17.88 44.40
C GLN A 167 -10.66 18.99 45.41
N HIS A 168 -11.14 18.66 46.62
CA HIS A 168 -11.58 19.66 47.61
C HIS A 168 -10.71 19.77 48.86
N GLU A 169 -9.79 18.83 49.08
CA GLU A 169 -8.80 18.87 50.18
C GLU A 169 -7.49 19.60 49.80
N ASP A 170 -7.20 19.76 48.50
CA ASP A 170 -5.98 20.40 47.96
C ASP A 170 -5.90 21.93 48.17
N THR A 171 -6.94 22.58 48.75
CA THR A 171 -7.06 24.04 48.84
C THR A 171 -6.78 24.64 50.22
N ALA A 172 -6.48 23.82 51.24
CA ALA A 172 -6.35 24.27 52.63
C ALA A 172 -5.17 23.63 53.41
N VAL A 173 -3.97 23.61 52.82
CA VAL A 173 -2.73 23.22 53.51
C VAL A 173 -1.78 24.43 53.62
N PRO A 174 -1.36 24.86 54.83
CA PRO A 174 -0.46 26.00 55.00
C PRO A 174 0.97 25.69 54.54
N GLU A 175 1.75 26.75 54.29
CA GLU A 175 3.13 26.66 53.80
C GLU A 175 4.05 25.88 54.75
N GLY A 176 4.87 24.97 54.21
CA GLY A 176 5.79 24.16 55.01
C GLY A 176 6.31 22.93 54.27
N ILE A 177 5.81 21.75 54.63
CA ILE A 177 6.36 20.46 54.19
C ILE A 177 5.22 19.60 53.65
N ASN A 178 5.22 19.31 52.34
CA ASN A 178 4.20 18.50 51.70
C ASN A 178 4.37 16.99 52.08
N PRO A 179 3.43 16.39 52.81
CA PRO A 179 3.64 15.08 53.45
C PRO A 179 3.65 13.90 52.47
N GLU A 180 2.99 14.00 51.31
CA GLU A 180 3.08 12.96 50.27
C GLU A 180 4.52 12.70 49.84
N ARG A 181 5.37 13.75 49.88
CA ARG A 181 6.77 13.67 49.48
C ARG A 181 7.62 12.81 50.42
N VAL A 182 7.19 12.64 51.68
CA VAL A 182 7.84 11.77 52.67
C VAL A 182 7.43 10.31 52.44
N HIS A 183 6.14 10.04 52.26
CA HIS A 183 5.67 8.69 51.89
C HIS A 183 6.22 8.18 50.55
N LEU A 184 6.57 9.08 49.61
CA LEU A 184 7.28 8.73 48.37
C LEU A 184 8.78 8.38 48.55
N LEU A 185 9.39 8.66 49.71
CA LEU A 185 10.80 8.36 50.01
C LEU A 185 10.95 7.06 50.80
N ASP A 186 10.11 6.84 51.81
CA ASP A 186 10.20 5.67 52.70
C ASP A 186 9.46 4.43 52.16
N GLY A 187 8.52 4.63 51.22
CA GLY A 187 7.88 3.53 50.50
C GLY A 187 8.87 2.77 49.62
N GLU A 188 8.89 1.43 49.77
CA GLU A 188 9.70 0.50 48.96
C GLU A 188 9.75 0.90 47.47
N LYS A 189 10.89 0.66 46.80
CA LYS A 189 11.18 1.01 45.39
C LYS A 189 10.36 0.21 44.36
N LYS A 190 9.03 0.20 44.52
CA LYS A 190 8.02 -0.24 43.56
C LYS A 190 8.25 0.55 42.28
N SER A 191 8.91 -0.10 41.32
CA SER A 191 9.37 0.51 40.07
C SER A 191 8.30 1.43 39.50
N HIS A 192 8.64 2.67 39.14
CA HIS A 192 7.66 3.72 38.85
C HIS A 192 6.91 3.47 37.52
N ILE A 193 6.03 2.48 37.50
CA ILE A 193 5.21 2.08 36.35
C ILE A 193 4.40 3.32 35.94
N SER A 194 4.61 3.78 34.70
CA SER A 194 3.95 4.98 34.22
C SER A 194 2.42 4.87 34.31
N LYS A 195 1.72 5.99 34.51
CA LYS A 195 0.24 6.03 34.52
C LYS A 195 -0.36 5.38 33.25
N THR A 196 0.36 5.36 32.12
CA THR A 196 -0.02 4.65 30.88
C THR A 196 0.23 3.14 30.91
N ALA A 197 1.27 2.65 31.60
CA ALA A 197 1.52 1.22 31.80
C ALA A 197 0.58 0.63 32.86
N LEU A 198 0.23 1.36 33.93
CA LEU A 198 -0.83 0.99 34.87
C LEU A 198 -2.19 0.90 34.17
N LYS A 199 -2.56 1.90 33.35
CA LYS A 199 -3.78 1.84 32.53
C LYS A 199 -3.79 0.63 31.59
N LYS A 200 -2.65 0.28 30.97
CA LYS A 200 -2.54 -0.95 30.16
C LYS A 200 -2.70 -2.21 31.01
N LYS A 201 -2.10 -2.31 32.19
CA LYS A 201 -2.27 -3.46 33.09
C LYS A 201 -3.76 -3.66 33.41
N LYS A 202 -4.48 -2.60 33.80
CA LYS A 202 -5.94 -2.61 34.02
C LYS A 202 -6.80 -2.87 32.78
N MET A 203 -6.24 -2.84 31.56
CA MET A 203 -6.91 -3.30 30.34
C MET A 203 -6.65 -4.78 30.03
N TYR A 204 -5.50 -5.32 30.46
CA TYR A 204 -5.11 -6.72 30.30
C TYR A 204 -5.53 -7.62 31.47
N GLU A 205 -5.84 -7.05 32.62
CA GLU A 205 -6.46 -7.76 33.75
C GLU A 205 -7.88 -8.22 33.34
N PRO A 206 -8.22 -9.51 33.53
CA PRO A 206 -9.50 -10.05 33.07
C PRO A 206 -10.64 -9.38 33.83
N LYS A 207 -11.55 -8.74 33.10
CA LYS A 207 -12.76 -8.16 33.69
C LYS A 207 -13.64 -9.29 34.26
N PRO A 208 -14.30 -9.09 35.42
CA PRO A 208 -15.29 -10.05 35.89
C PRO A 208 -16.36 -10.23 34.83
N VAL A 209 -16.73 -11.47 34.56
CA VAL A 209 -17.78 -11.81 33.61
C VAL A 209 -19.12 -11.40 34.26
N PRO A 210 -19.97 -10.60 33.60
CA PRO A 210 -21.30 -10.32 34.13
C PRO A 210 -22.13 -11.62 34.24
N PRO A 211 -23.12 -11.69 35.16
CA PRO A 211 -24.03 -12.84 35.23
C PRO A 211 -24.71 -13.05 33.88
N LYS A 212 -25.00 -14.31 33.51
CA LYS A 212 -25.78 -14.60 32.30
C LYS A 212 -27.23 -14.19 32.56
N PRO A 213 -27.78 -13.22 31.80
CA PRO A 213 -29.19 -12.87 31.90
C PRO A 213 -30.06 -14.04 31.42
N ILE A 214 -31.28 -14.11 31.94
CA ILE A 214 -32.27 -15.14 31.64
C ILE A 214 -33.45 -14.46 30.93
N ILE A 215 -34.10 -15.14 29.99
CA ILE A 215 -35.40 -14.72 29.45
C ILE A 215 -36.46 -15.55 30.18
N PRO A 216 -37.38 -14.94 30.94
CA PRO A 216 -38.53 -15.67 31.49
C PRO A 216 -39.47 -16.09 30.36
N GLU A 217 -40.03 -17.30 30.46
CA GLU A 217 -40.93 -17.86 29.46
C GLU A 217 -42.17 -16.95 29.27
N GLY A 218 -42.49 -16.63 28.02
CA GLY A 218 -43.58 -15.72 27.66
C GLY A 218 -43.14 -14.29 27.26
N VAL A 219 -41.91 -13.86 27.54
CA VAL A 219 -41.40 -12.57 27.05
C VAL A 219 -40.79 -12.73 25.65
N ALA A 220 -41.48 -12.18 24.64
CA ALA A 220 -40.96 -12.09 23.28
C ALA A 220 -39.80 -11.08 23.18
N LEU A 221 -38.83 -11.37 22.31
CA LEU A 221 -37.80 -10.40 21.93
C LEU A 221 -38.37 -9.44 20.87
N PRO A 222 -38.04 -8.13 20.91
CA PRO A 222 -38.48 -7.19 19.88
C PRO A 222 -37.89 -7.57 18.51
N GLU A 223 -38.72 -7.49 17.48
CA GLU A 223 -38.35 -7.90 16.12
C GLU A 223 -37.15 -7.10 15.61
N GLY A 224 -36.19 -7.81 15.01
CA GLY A 224 -34.94 -7.23 14.51
C GLY A 224 -33.78 -7.10 15.51
N GLU A 225 -33.99 -7.22 16.83
CA GLU A 225 -32.85 -7.34 17.77
C GLU A 225 -32.25 -8.76 17.72
N GLU A 226 -30.90 -8.87 17.65
CA GLU A 226 -30.22 -10.17 17.67
C GLU A 226 -30.50 -10.93 18.98
N ASN A 227 -30.89 -12.21 18.90
CA ASN A 227 -31.16 -13.05 20.08
C ASN A 227 -29.92 -13.17 20.98
N TRP A 228 -29.94 -12.42 22.07
CA TRP A 228 -28.77 -12.18 22.91
C TRP A 228 -28.35 -13.38 23.77
N LEU A 229 -29.22 -14.37 23.97
CA LEU A 229 -28.82 -15.67 24.53
C LEU A 229 -27.92 -16.42 23.55
N ALA A 230 -28.33 -16.50 22.27
CA ALA A 230 -27.51 -17.09 21.22
C ALA A 230 -26.20 -16.29 21.01
N LEU A 231 -26.21 -14.97 21.27
CA LEU A 231 -24.99 -14.15 21.26
C LEU A 231 -24.02 -14.46 22.41
N TRP A 232 -24.53 -14.89 23.58
CA TRP A 232 -23.72 -15.11 24.78
C TRP A 232 -22.74 -16.28 24.63
N ASP A 233 -23.19 -17.32 23.92
CA ASP A 233 -22.51 -18.60 23.76
C ASP A 233 -21.74 -18.69 22.43
N ILE A 234 -21.53 -17.55 21.74
CA ILE A 234 -20.80 -17.48 20.46
C ILE A 234 -19.35 -18.00 20.59
N SER A 235 -19.00 -18.85 19.62
CA SER A 235 -17.65 -19.43 19.45
C SER A 235 -16.61 -18.40 19.03
N ASP A 236 -15.35 -18.59 19.44
CA ASP A 236 -14.22 -17.70 19.09
C ASP A 236 -14.13 -17.42 17.58
N GLY A 237 -14.42 -18.42 16.73
CA GLY A 237 -14.40 -18.27 15.27
C GLY A 237 -15.45 -17.30 14.72
N GLN A 238 -16.66 -17.29 15.30
CA GLN A 238 -17.71 -16.33 14.94
C GLN A 238 -17.38 -14.92 15.46
N ILE A 239 -16.81 -14.81 16.67
CA ILE A 239 -16.32 -13.51 17.19
C ILE A 239 -15.23 -12.94 16.28
N GLU A 240 -14.30 -13.78 15.79
CA GLU A 240 -13.29 -13.39 14.81
C GLU A 240 -13.89 -12.92 13.47
N GLN A 241 -14.97 -13.56 12.99
CA GLN A 241 -15.69 -13.12 11.80
C GLN A 241 -16.31 -11.74 12.01
N ARG A 242 -17.03 -11.51 13.13
CA ARG A 242 -17.58 -10.17 13.48
C ARG A 242 -16.47 -9.11 13.58
N ILE A 243 -15.36 -9.43 14.23
CA ILE A 243 -14.17 -8.57 14.31
C ILE A 243 -13.55 -8.28 12.92
N ALA A 244 -13.64 -9.22 11.97
CA ALA A 244 -13.14 -9.03 10.61
C ALA A 244 -14.10 -8.16 9.76
N MET A 245 -15.42 -8.34 9.91
CA MET A 245 -16.44 -7.52 9.24
C MET A 245 -16.39 -6.07 9.72
N ALA A 246 -16.40 -5.83 11.04
CA ALA A 246 -16.25 -4.48 11.61
C ALA A 246 -14.95 -3.77 11.17
N LYS A 247 -13.86 -4.51 10.94
CA LYS A 247 -12.60 -3.97 10.37
C LYS A 247 -12.67 -3.69 8.87
N ARG A 248 -13.51 -4.40 8.13
CA ARG A 248 -13.81 -4.13 6.72
C ARG A 248 -14.70 -2.90 6.59
N GLU A 249 -15.76 -2.80 7.39
CA GLU A 249 -16.66 -1.65 7.46
C GLU A 249 -15.92 -0.37 7.85
N ALA A 250 -15.14 -0.38 8.93
CA ALA A 250 -14.29 0.75 9.31
C ALA A 250 -13.23 1.10 8.25
N GLY A 251 -12.83 0.12 7.42
CA GLY A 251 -11.97 0.32 6.25
C GLY A 251 -12.71 0.92 5.05
N ASN A 252 -13.99 0.62 4.86
CA ASN A 252 -14.88 1.23 3.87
C ASN A 252 -15.18 2.67 4.26
N ALA A 253 -15.79 2.90 5.44
CA ALA A 253 -16.15 4.24 5.91
C ALA A 253 -14.98 5.23 5.90
N LYS A 254 -13.74 4.76 6.11
CA LYS A 254 -12.52 5.57 5.98
C LYS A 254 -12.10 5.88 4.54
N ARG A 255 -12.39 5.00 3.57
CA ARG A 255 -12.29 5.31 2.13
C ARG A 255 -13.40 6.27 1.71
N ASP A 256 -14.62 6.06 2.19
CA ASP A 256 -15.79 6.86 1.83
C ASP A 256 -15.66 8.30 2.36
N LEU A 257 -15.16 8.47 3.60
CA LEU A 257 -14.76 9.77 4.15
C LEU A 257 -13.67 10.46 3.31
N ARG A 258 -12.70 9.69 2.78
CA ARG A 258 -11.65 10.22 1.88
C ARG A 258 -12.20 10.56 0.50
N ARG A 259 -13.20 9.83 -0.01
CA ARG A 259 -13.93 10.12 -1.24
C ARG A 259 -14.68 11.45 -1.09
N ARG A 260 -15.50 11.60 -0.03
CA ARG A 260 -16.19 12.86 0.33
C ARG A 260 -15.23 14.04 0.48
N GLN A 261 -14.07 13.86 1.13
CA GLN A 261 -13.04 14.91 1.24
C GLN A 261 -12.38 15.27 -0.11
N ARG A 262 -12.24 14.33 -1.04
CA ARG A 262 -11.76 14.59 -2.41
C ARG A 262 -12.82 15.33 -3.24
N GLU A 263 -14.08 14.93 -3.12
CA GLU A 263 -15.23 15.56 -3.78
C GLU A 263 -15.44 16.99 -3.28
N GLU A 264 -15.44 17.21 -1.96
CA GLU A 264 -15.48 18.56 -1.38
C GLU A 264 -14.29 19.42 -1.85
N ALA A 265 -13.09 18.83 -1.97
CA ALA A 265 -11.93 19.54 -2.51
C ALA A 265 -12.02 19.82 -4.03
N ARG A 266 -12.75 18.99 -4.81
CA ARG A 266 -13.11 19.27 -6.21
C ARG A 266 -14.12 20.42 -6.26
N PHE A 267 -15.23 20.32 -5.54
CA PHE A 267 -16.27 21.35 -5.41
C PHE A 267 -15.69 22.72 -5.03
N ARG A 268 -14.86 22.79 -3.98
CA ARG A 268 -14.16 24.02 -3.56
C ARG A 268 -13.23 24.60 -4.65
N ARG A 269 -12.67 23.78 -5.54
CA ARG A 269 -11.87 24.23 -6.70
C ARG A 269 -12.76 24.73 -7.84
N LEU A 270 -13.85 24.03 -8.15
CA LEU A 270 -14.82 24.42 -9.17
C LEU A 270 -15.51 25.75 -8.80
N MET A 271 -15.96 25.92 -7.56
CA MET A 271 -16.47 27.20 -7.04
C MET A 271 -15.46 28.34 -7.18
N LYS A 272 -14.17 28.07 -6.90
CA LYS A 272 -13.10 29.05 -7.10
C LYS A 272 -12.82 29.35 -8.59
N ALA A 273 -13.11 28.42 -9.49
CA ALA A 273 -13.04 28.63 -10.94
C ALA A 273 -14.24 29.42 -11.46
N LYS A 274 -15.49 29.04 -11.12
CA LYS A 274 -16.72 29.81 -11.44
C LYS A 274 -16.61 31.26 -10.95
N ARG A 275 -16.16 31.49 -9.70
CA ARG A 275 -15.93 32.86 -9.17
C ARG A 275 -14.91 33.66 -9.99
N ARG A 276 -13.80 33.04 -10.41
CA ARG A 276 -12.79 33.69 -11.28
C ARG A 276 -13.33 33.98 -12.68
N ASN A 277 -14.16 33.09 -13.22
CA ASN A 277 -14.79 33.28 -14.53
C ASN A 277 -15.82 34.43 -14.47
N ALA A 278 -16.69 34.45 -13.46
CA ALA A 278 -17.63 35.55 -13.22
C ALA A 278 -16.91 36.91 -13.11
N GLN A 279 -15.86 36.99 -12.27
CA GLN A 279 -15.00 38.16 -12.16
C GLN A 279 -14.36 38.59 -13.49
N LYS A 280 -13.91 37.62 -14.33
CA LYS A 280 -13.34 37.91 -15.65
C LYS A 280 -14.40 38.41 -16.65
N MET A 281 -15.65 37.98 -16.50
CA MET A 281 -16.78 38.38 -17.36
C MET A 281 -17.47 39.67 -16.87
N GLY A 282 -17.07 40.23 -15.72
CA GLY A 282 -17.75 41.37 -15.08
C GLY A 282 -19.12 41.03 -14.45
N VAL A 283 -19.45 39.74 -14.33
CA VAL A 283 -20.74 39.26 -13.81
C VAL A 283 -20.64 39.03 -12.30
N VAL A 284 -21.70 39.40 -11.56
CA VAL A 284 -21.81 39.14 -10.12
C VAL A 284 -21.82 37.63 -9.87
N PHE A 285 -20.96 37.15 -8.97
CA PHE A 285 -20.87 35.73 -8.64
C PHE A 285 -21.94 35.34 -7.61
N ASP A 286 -23.00 34.66 -8.06
CA ASP A 286 -23.94 33.96 -7.18
C ASP A 286 -23.37 32.59 -6.75
N PRO A 287 -23.13 32.36 -5.44
CA PRO A 287 -22.66 31.06 -4.95
C PRO A 287 -23.75 29.97 -4.91
N ILE A 288 -25.04 30.32 -4.99
CA ILE A 288 -26.15 29.34 -4.98
C ILE A 288 -26.33 28.77 -6.38
N ALA A 289 -26.52 29.63 -7.41
CA ALA A 289 -26.55 29.17 -8.79
C ALA A 289 -25.28 28.38 -9.16
N ALA A 290 -24.08 28.87 -8.79
CA ALA A 290 -22.83 28.16 -9.05
C ALA A 290 -22.72 26.84 -8.27
N LYS A 291 -23.32 26.71 -7.07
CA LYS A 291 -23.39 25.42 -6.36
C LYS A 291 -24.28 24.45 -7.11
N ASN A 292 -25.48 24.87 -7.51
CA ASN A 292 -26.46 24.00 -8.17
C ASN A 292 -25.95 23.55 -9.54
N GLU A 293 -25.33 24.45 -10.31
CA GLU A 293 -24.67 24.14 -11.59
C GLU A 293 -23.53 23.13 -11.41
N ILE A 294 -22.66 23.30 -10.40
CA ILE A 294 -21.57 22.33 -10.11
C ILE A 294 -22.11 20.99 -9.59
N LEU A 295 -23.32 20.94 -9.01
CA LEU A 295 -23.89 19.72 -8.43
C LEU A 295 -24.79 18.96 -9.43
N GLY A 296 -25.30 19.62 -10.47
CA GLY A 296 -26.17 19.04 -11.50
C GLY A 296 -25.52 18.80 -12.87
N ASP A 297 -24.33 19.37 -13.14
CA ASP A 297 -23.53 19.02 -14.35
C ASP A 297 -22.98 17.57 -14.29
N ASP A 298 -22.91 16.94 -13.10
CA ASP A 298 -22.33 15.60 -12.90
C ASP A 298 -23.35 14.43 -13.16
N ASP A 299 -24.67 14.69 -13.25
CA ASP A 299 -25.71 13.64 -13.38
C ASP A 299 -25.83 13.02 -14.80
N ASP A 300 -25.35 13.70 -15.85
CA ASP A 300 -25.52 13.29 -17.26
C ASP A 300 -24.32 12.46 -17.82
N ASP A 301 -23.24 12.29 -17.05
CA ASP A 301 -21.96 11.69 -17.49
C ASP A 301 -21.61 10.33 -16.80
N GLU A 302 -22.49 9.77 -15.95
CA GLU A 302 -22.22 8.51 -15.20
C GLU A 302 -22.06 7.24 -16.08
N ASP A 303 -22.48 7.28 -17.36
CA ASP A 303 -22.74 6.10 -18.21
C ASP A 303 -21.48 5.43 -18.85
N ASP A 304 -20.26 5.98 -18.69
CA ASP A 304 -19.01 5.43 -19.31
C ASP A 304 -17.91 5.00 -18.31
N ASP A 305 -18.05 5.25 -16.99
CA ASP A 305 -17.02 4.91 -15.97
C ASP A 305 -17.22 3.52 -15.30
N GLU A 306 -18.42 2.91 -15.41
CA GLU A 306 -18.76 1.54 -14.97
C GLU A 306 -17.80 0.44 -15.49
N ALA A 307 -17.02 0.73 -16.55
CA ALA A 307 -16.19 -0.24 -17.24
C ALA A 307 -14.82 -0.53 -16.60
N SER A 308 -14.43 0.13 -15.51
CA SER A 308 -13.03 0.08 -15.02
C SER A 308 -12.79 0.07 -13.50
N ASP A 309 -13.66 -0.51 -12.67
CA ASP A 309 -13.26 -0.85 -11.28
C ASP A 309 -12.10 -1.87 -11.29
N SER A 310 -10.91 -1.33 -11.09
CA SER A 310 -9.72 -2.06 -10.68
C SER A 310 -8.85 -1.16 -9.80
N GLU A 311 -9.47 -0.49 -8.82
CA GLU A 311 -8.81 0.41 -7.87
C GLU A 311 -7.84 -0.31 -6.89
N ASP A 312 -6.74 -0.85 -7.41
CA ASP A 312 -5.47 -0.94 -6.66
C ASP A 312 -4.79 0.44 -6.72
N GLU A 313 -5.48 1.45 -6.17
CA GLU A 313 -5.03 2.82 -5.95
C GLU A 313 -3.78 2.79 -5.10
N SER A 314 -2.64 2.61 -5.76
CA SER A 314 -1.32 2.46 -5.16
C SER A 314 -0.91 3.80 -4.57
N ASN A 315 -1.40 4.08 -3.35
CA ASN A 315 -1.03 5.18 -2.48
C ASN A 315 0.50 5.16 -2.30
N SER A 316 1.16 5.85 -3.22
CA SER A 316 2.57 6.13 -3.25
C SER A 316 2.73 7.56 -2.77
N ASP A 317 2.25 7.79 -1.54
CA ASP A 317 2.57 8.95 -0.73
C ASP A 317 4.10 9.05 -0.72
N SER A 318 4.57 9.95 -1.58
CA SER A 318 5.96 10.22 -1.88
C SER A 318 6.11 11.71 -1.74
N ASP A 319 5.76 12.18 -0.54
CA ASP A 319 6.05 13.50 -0.01
C ASP A 319 7.54 13.74 -0.29
N SER A 320 7.74 14.51 -1.35
CA SER A 320 9.02 14.82 -1.94
C SER A 320 9.13 16.32 -1.87
N ASP A 321 8.99 16.82 -0.64
CA ASP A 321 9.35 18.17 -0.23
C ASP A 321 10.76 18.42 -0.75
N SER A 322 10.78 19.15 -1.85
CA SER A 322 11.94 19.37 -2.70
C SER A 322 12.13 20.88 -2.81
N ASP A 323 12.08 21.51 -1.64
CA ASP A 323 12.41 22.92 -1.43
C ASP A 323 13.72 23.19 -2.15
N SER A 324 13.58 23.89 -3.25
CA SER A 324 14.65 24.25 -4.16
C SER A 324 14.60 25.75 -4.25
N ASP A 325 15.07 26.39 -3.18
CA ASP A 325 15.36 27.82 -3.10
C ASP A 325 16.44 28.16 -4.14
N SER A 326 16.00 28.24 -5.39
CA SER A 326 16.76 28.76 -6.51
C SER A 326 16.64 30.26 -6.46
N GLY A 327 17.25 30.87 -5.44
CA GLY A 327 17.44 32.31 -5.34
C GLY A 327 18.09 32.81 -6.62
N SER A 328 17.28 33.42 -7.47
CA SER A 328 17.69 34.07 -8.71
C SER A 328 17.50 35.55 -8.49
N GLU A 329 18.49 36.16 -7.85
CA GLU A 329 18.66 37.61 -7.90
C GLU A 329 18.69 38.00 -9.38
N SER A 330 17.81 38.92 -9.75
CA SER A 330 17.70 39.49 -11.09
C SER A 330 17.42 40.96 -10.88
N ASP A 331 18.42 41.78 -11.14
CA ASP A 331 18.32 43.22 -10.97
C ASP A 331 17.16 43.79 -11.79
N ASN A 332 16.46 44.74 -11.18
CA ASN A 332 15.30 45.40 -11.76
C ASN A 332 15.71 46.84 -12.11
N GLU A 333 16.45 46.99 -13.21
CA GLU A 333 16.66 48.30 -13.82
C GLU A 333 15.35 48.76 -14.49
N GLU A 334 14.95 49.99 -14.18
CA GLU A 334 13.88 50.71 -14.86
C GLU A 334 14.41 51.21 -16.21
N ASP A 335 13.68 51.01 -17.32
CA ASP A 335 13.51 52.11 -18.29
C ASP A 335 12.34 51.92 -19.28
N SER A 336 11.86 53.07 -19.78
CA SER A 336 11.15 53.36 -21.04
C SER A 336 9.96 52.49 -21.53
N GLU A 337 8.78 53.07 -21.37
CA GLU A 337 7.85 53.48 -22.45
C GLU A 337 7.46 52.53 -23.62
N GLU A 338 6.15 52.31 -23.70
CA GLU A 338 5.26 52.38 -24.89
C GLU A 338 5.59 51.79 -26.28
N THR A 339 4.50 51.45 -26.99
CA THR A 339 4.42 51.08 -28.43
C THR A 339 5.00 49.73 -28.88
N LYS A 340 4.12 48.70 -28.95
CA LYS A 340 3.93 47.76 -30.11
C LYS A 340 2.94 46.59 -29.85
N ALA A 341 1.86 46.84 -29.10
CA ALA A 341 0.81 45.85 -28.84
C ALA A 341 -0.12 45.60 -30.04
N LYS A 342 0.35 44.92 -31.11
CA LYS A 342 -0.55 44.39 -32.18
C LYS A 342 -0.05 43.28 -33.13
N LYS A 343 1.12 42.66 -32.94
CA LYS A 343 1.68 41.70 -33.95
C LYS A 343 2.33 40.43 -33.37
N ARG A 344 1.65 39.71 -32.45
CA ARG A 344 2.21 38.47 -31.85
C ARG A 344 1.24 37.33 -31.50
N GLU A 345 0.01 37.34 -32.02
CA GLU A 345 -1.00 36.35 -31.64
C GLU A 345 -0.94 35.04 -32.46
N GLU A 346 -0.61 35.11 -33.75
CA GLU A 346 -0.47 33.94 -34.63
C GLU A 346 0.93 33.29 -34.57
N LYS A 347 1.16 32.39 -33.61
CA LYS A 347 2.05 31.19 -33.74
C LYS A 347 2.04 30.23 -32.54
N LYS A 348 0.89 30.00 -31.90
CA LYS A 348 0.72 28.89 -30.93
C LYS A 348 0.66 27.53 -31.66
N GLN A 349 1.81 27.07 -32.18
CA GLN A 349 1.93 25.72 -32.75
C GLN A 349 1.60 24.67 -31.68
N LYS A 350 0.50 23.92 -31.89
CA LYS A 350 0.16 22.76 -31.05
C LYS A 350 1.34 21.76 -31.09
N PRO A 351 1.91 21.33 -29.96
CA PRO A 351 3.05 20.43 -29.96
C PRO A 351 2.64 19.08 -30.55
N ARG A 352 3.04 18.82 -31.80
CA ARG A 352 2.78 17.55 -32.50
C ARG A 352 3.59 16.45 -31.81
N PHE A 353 2.93 15.72 -30.92
CA PHE A 353 3.51 14.63 -30.14
C PHE A 353 3.66 13.36 -31.00
N ASN A 354 4.50 13.47 -32.03
CA ASN A 354 4.82 12.42 -33.00
C ASN A 354 5.69 11.34 -32.34
N LEU A 355 5.11 10.58 -31.41
CA LEU A 355 5.68 9.32 -30.95
C LEU A 355 5.43 8.27 -32.02
N ASP A 356 6.51 7.71 -32.58
CA ASP A 356 6.38 6.65 -33.60
C ASP A 356 5.51 5.50 -33.08
N GLU A 357 4.79 4.84 -33.98
CA GLU A 357 3.96 3.68 -33.64
C GLU A 357 4.79 2.57 -32.97
N SER A 358 6.09 2.47 -33.27
CA SER A 358 7.05 1.58 -32.59
C SER A 358 7.26 1.94 -31.11
N GLN A 359 7.29 3.24 -30.77
CA GLN A 359 7.43 3.73 -29.40
C GLN A 359 6.14 3.55 -28.60
N LEU A 360 4.98 3.84 -29.21
CA LEU A 360 3.66 3.54 -28.63
C LEU A 360 3.51 2.05 -28.32
N ASN A 361 3.82 1.17 -29.30
CA ASN A 361 3.82 -0.28 -29.09
C ASN A 361 4.82 -0.71 -27.99
N ALA A 362 5.98 -0.06 -27.87
CA ALA A 362 6.95 -0.34 -26.81
C ALA A 362 6.49 0.13 -25.42
N ILE A 363 5.67 1.18 -25.33
CA ILE A 363 5.02 1.63 -24.08
C ILE A 363 3.91 0.65 -23.69
N VAL A 364 2.96 0.37 -24.59
CA VAL A 364 1.86 -0.60 -24.36
C VAL A 364 2.40 -1.97 -23.95
N LYS A 365 3.46 -2.46 -24.60
CA LYS A 365 4.11 -3.75 -24.28
C LYS A 365 4.87 -3.75 -22.95
N LYS A 366 5.29 -2.59 -22.43
CA LYS A 366 5.81 -2.44 -21.05
C LYS A 366 4.67 -2.43 -20.03
N GLU A 367 3.56 -1.78 -20.35
CA GLU A 367 2.41 -1.66 -19.43
C GLU A 367 1.69 -2.99 -19.24
N ILE A 368 1.42 -3.72 -20.33
CA ILE A 368 0.95 -5.12 -20.27
C ILE A 368 1.90 -6.01 -19.43
N GLN A 369 3.21 -5.68 -19.41
CA GLN A 369 4.20 -6.36 -18.58
C GLN A 369 4.29 -5.87 -17.12
N ARG A 370 3.70 -4.73 -16.77
CA ARG A 370 3.50 -4.27 -15.38
C ARG A 370 2.24 -4.92 -14.83
N VAL A 371 1.10 -4.70 -15.48
CA VAL A 371 -0.20 -5.32 -15.15
C VAL A 371 -0.05 -6.84 -14.93
N ARG A 372 0.57 -7.60 -15.86
CA ARG A 372 0.80 -9.06 -15.69
C ARG A 372 1.77 -9.46 -14.56
N LYS A 373 2.55 -8.55 -14.00
CA LYS A 373 3.38 -8.79 -12.81
C LYS A 373 2.63 -8.45 -11.53
N ASP A 374 1.70 -7.49 -11.61
CA ASP A 374 1.00 -6.91 -10.48
C ASP A 374 -0.31 -7.65 -10.17
N THR A 375 -1.07 -8.11 -11.17
CA THR A 375 -2.09 -9.16 -10.98
C THR A 375 -1.47 -10.41 -10.37
N ARG A 376 -0.28 -10.81 -10.85
CA ARG A 376 0.51 -11.93 -10.29
C ARG A 376 1.18 -11.61 -8.93
N LYS A 377 0.98 -10.41 -8.37
CA LYS A 377 1.14 -10.12 -6.94
C LYS A 377 -0.19 -10.26 -6.22
N GLN A 378 -1.26 -9.64 -6.72
CA GLN A 378 -2.63 -9.70 -6.17
C GLN A 378 -3.11 -11.15 -5.99
N GLU A 379 -2.95 -12.03 -6.99
CA GLU A 379 -3.18 -13.50 -6.90
C GLU A 379 -2.48 -14.19 -5.70
N LYS A 380 -1.37 -13.64 -5.22
CA LYS A 380 -0.58 -14.15 -4.07
C LYS A 380 -0.78 -13.32 -2.79
N ILE A 381 -1.63 -12.31 -2.81
CA ILE A 381 -2.06 -11.50 -1.66
C ILE A 381 -3.49 -11.91 -1.28
N MET A 382 -4.39 -12.00 -2.26
CA MET A 382 -5.78 -12.48 -2.19
C MET A 382 -5.95 -13.97 -1.81
N GLY A 383 -4.88 -14.68 -1.45
CA GLY A 383 -4.97 -16.09 -1.04
C GLY A 383 -5.37 -17.10 -2.11
N VAL A 384 -5.71 -16.68 -3.34
CA VAL A 384 -6.11 -17.56 -4.48
C VAL A 384 -5.01 -18.57 -4.86
N TYR A 385 -3.76 -18.28 -4.53
CA TYR A 385 -2.78 -19.32 -4.23
C TYR A 385 -2.96 -19.81 -2.80
N GLU A 386 -3.86 -20.79 -2.64
CA GLU A 386 -4.04 -21.56 -1.42
C GLU A 386 -2.66 -21.99 -0.91
N LYS A 387 -2.38 -21.67 0.36
CA LYS A 387 -1.25 -22.30 1.04
C LYS A 387 -1.73 -23.68 1.41
N GLU A 388 -1.23 -24.68 0.67
CA GLU A 388 -1.36 -26.11 0.96
C GLU A 388 -1.44 -26.33 2.48
N PRO A 389 -2.59 -26.80 3.01
CA PRO A 389 -2.79 -26.87 4.45
C PRO A 389 -1.74 -27.77 5.06
N LYS A 390 -1.09 -27.28 6.12
CA LYS A 390 0.19 -27.81 6.62
C LYS A 390 0.15 -29.24 7.18
N GLY A 391 -1.02 -29.87 7.24
CA GLY A 391 -1.23 -31.25 7.66
C GLY A 391 -1.49 -32.26 6.54
N MET A 392 -1.53 -31.87 5.26
CA MET A 392 -1.74 -32.85 4.17
C MET A 392 -0.62 -33.90 4.10
N THR A 393 -0.99 -35.16 3.87
CA THR A 393 -0.02 -36.25 3.65
C THR A 393 0.76 -36.04 2.35
N GLU A 394 1.85 -36.79 2.15
CA GLU A 394 2.67 -36.65 0.94
C GLU A 394 1.92 -37.11 -0.32
N GLU A 395 1.04 -38.11 -0.18
CA GLU A 395 0.11 -38.61 -1.20
C GLU A 395 -0.89 -37.53 -1.63
N GLN A 396 -1.51 -36.82 -0.68
CA GLN A 396 -2.43 -35.72 -0.98
C GLN A 396 -1.71 -34.58 -1.74
N LYS A 397 -0.44 -34.30 -1.39
CA LYS A 397 0.41 -33.36 -2.14
C LYS A 397 0.79 -33.89 -3.53
N ALA A 398 0.93 -35.20 -3.71
CA ALA A 398 1.16 -35.82 -5.02
C ALA A 398 -0.08 -35.72 -5.91
N ALA A 399 -1.25 -36.10 -5.40
CA ALA A 399 -2.54 -35.98 -6.09
C ALA A 399 -2.84 -34.52 -6.49
N LEU A 400 -2.58 -33.54 -5.60
CA LEU A 400 -2.75 -32.13 -5.93
C LEU A 400 -1.79 -31.66 -7.05
N LYS A 401 -0.55 -32.15 -7.07
CA LYS A 401 0.40 -31.88 -8.18
C LYS A 401 -0.08 -32.50 -9.48
N GLU A 402 -0.56 -33.74 -9.46
CA GLU A 402 -1.03 -34.47 -10.63
C GLU A 402 -2.30 -33.86 -11.23
N ALA A 403 -3.32 -33.57 -10.40
CA ALA A 403 -4.52 -32.84 -10.81
C ALA A 403 -4.16 -31.48 -11.45
N ARG A 404 -3.14 -30.80 -10.91
CA ARG A 404 -2.60 -29.54 -11.44
C ARG A 404 -1.72 -29.71 -12.69
N ILE A 405 -1.33 -30.94 -13.05
CA ILE A 405 -0.74 -31.28 -14.36
C ILE A 405 -1.86 -31.58 -15.36
N LYS A 406 -2.84 -32.44 -14.99
CA LYS A 406 -4.03 -32.75 -15.79
C LYS A 406 -4.77 -31.47 -16.22
N ARG A 407 -5.12 -30.57 -15.29
CA ARG A 407 -5.77 -29.27 -15.56
C ARG A 407 -4.94 -28.30 -16.41
N LYS A 408 -3.61 -28.47 -16.51
CA LYS A 408 -2.75 -27.71 -17.44
C LYS A 408 -2.72 -28.33 -18.84
N ALA A 409 -2.79 -29.66 -18.94
CA ALA A 409 -2.85 -30.38 -20.21
C ALA A 409 -4.20 -30.13 -20.89
N GLU A 410 -5.30 -30.30 -20.14
CA GLU A 410 -6.66 -29.91 -20.50
C GLU A 410 -6.74 -28.46 -21.00
N LYS A 411 -6.31 -27.48 -20.20
CA LYS A 411 -6.27 -26.04 -20.58
C LYS A 411 -5.28 -25.69 -21.71
N LYS A 412 -4.50 -26.67 -22.18
CA LYS A 412 -3.65 -26.58 -23.39
C LYS A 412 -4.32 -27.26 -24.59
N ALA A 413 -5.14 -28.29 -24.38
CA ALA A 413 -6.01 -28.91 -25.37
C ALA A 413 -7.19 -27.99 -25.74
N GLU A 414 -7.90 -27.44 -24.74
CA GLU A 414 -8.92 -26.38 -24.88
C GLU A 414 -8.44 -25.24 -25.81
N LYS A 415 -7.19 -24.79 -25.59
CA LYS A 415 -6.55 -23.71 -26.37
C LYS A 415 -5.93 -24.14 -27.70
N ARG A 416 -5.93 -25.43 -28.01
CA ARG A 416 -5.65 -25.98 -29.33
C ARG A 416 -6.96 -26.12 -30.10
N ALA A 417 -7.96 -26.79 -29.53
CA ALA A 417 -9.32 -26.89 -30.07
C ALA A 417 -9.88 -25.50 -30.46
N LYS A 418 -9.92 -24.53 -29.53
CA LYS A 418 -10.43 -23.17 -29.85
C LYS A 418 -9.60 -22.41 -30.89
N LYS A 419 -8.32 -22.77 -31.08
CA LYS A 419 -7.47 -22.22 -32.16
C LYS A 419 -7.70 -22.91 -33.49
N GLU A 420 -7.99 -24.21 -33.48
CA GLU A 420 -8.35 -25.00 -34.65
C GLU A 420 -9.76 -24.62 -35.12
N GLU A 421 -10.66 -24.24 -34.22
CA GLU A 421 -11.92 -23.55 -34.53
C GLU A 421 -11.70 -22.12 -35.07
N GLU A 422 -10.94 -21.26 -34.36
CA GLU A 422 -10.60 -19.90 -34.86
C GLU A 422 -9.92 -19.96 -36.26
N ALA A 423 -9.21 -21.06 -36.58
CA ALA A 423 -8.60 -21.32 -37.89
C ALA A 423 -9.59 -21.88 -38.93
N LYS A 424 -10.44 -22.86 -38.57
CA LYS A 424 -11.52 -23.38 -39.44
C LYS A 424 -12.50 -22.28 -39.86
N LEU A 425 -12.77 -21.33 -38.96
CA LEU A 425 -13.60 -20.14 -39.20
C LEU A 425 -12.84 -19.00 -39.91
N GLY A 426 -11.60 -19.20 -40.36
CA GLY A 426 -10.83 -18.23 -41.16
C GLY A 426 -10.35 -16.96 -40.43
N VAL A 427 -10.79 -16.72 -39.18
CA VAL A 427 -10.60 -15.46 -38.43
C VAL A 427 -9.12 -15.09 -38.22
N VAL A 428 -8.22 -16.08 -38.27
CA VAL A 428 -6.77 -15.91 -38.09
C VAL A 428 -6.10 -15.06 -39.19
N SER A 429 -6.69 -14.97 -40.40
CA SER A 429 -6.11 -14.20 -41.51
C SER A 429 -6.37 -12.68 -41.41
N LEU A 430 -7.50 -12.29 -40.80
CA LEU A 430 -7.98 -10.91 -40.75
C LEU A 430 -7.13 -10.04 -39.81
N LYS A 431 -6.69 -8.87 -40.28
CA LYS A 431 -5.97 -7.87 -39.47
C LYS A 431 -6.86 -6.67 -39.13
N GLY A 432 -6.58 -6.01 -38.00
CA GLY A 432 -7.19 -4.74 -37.65
C GLY A 432 -8.68 -4.79 -37.28
N LYS A 433 -9.44 -3.75 -37.68
CA LYS A 433 -10.81 -3.50 -37.22
C LYS A 433 -11.80 -4.62 -37.56
N GLN A 434 -11.63 -5.31 -38.69
CA GLN A 434 -12.48 -6.43 -39.11
C GLN A 434 -12.40 -7.62 -38.14
N ASN A 435 -11.19 -7.99 -37.68
CA ASN A 435 -11.01 -9.05 -36.68
C ASN A 435 -11.70 -8.69 -35.35
N LYS A 436 -11.64 -7.42 -34.91
CA LYS A 436 -12.38 -6.95 -33.71
C LYS A 436 -13.90 -7.05 -33.87
N LYS A 437 -14.46 -6.85 -35.08
CA LYS A 437 -15.88 -7.08 -35.37
C LYS A 437 -16.23 -8.57 -35.31
N ALA A 438 -15.59 -9.40 -36.15
CA ALA A 438 -15.84 -10.84 -36.22
C ALA A 438 -15.73 -11.51 -34.83
N ARG A 439 -14.76 -11.10 -34.01
CA ARG A 439 -14.58 -11.63 -32.65
C ARG A 439 -15.59 -11.12 -31.61
N LYS A 440 -16.25 -9.97 -31.83
CA LYS A 440 -17.40 -9.52 -31.02
C LYS A 440 -18.67 -10.28 -31.41
N GLU A 441 -18.80 -10.62 -32.68
CA GLU A 441 -19.91 -11.36 -33.27
C GLU A 441 -19.89 -12.85 -32.91
N LEU A 442 -18.74 -13.53 -33.06
CA LEU A 442 -18.53 -14.91 -32.61
C LEU A 442 -18.83 -15.05 -31.10
N ARG A 443 -18.46 -14.05 -30.28
CA ARG A 443 -18.82 -13.99 -28.84
C ARG A 443 -20.31 -13.76 -28.57
N ARG A 444 -21.05 -13.15 -29.49
CA ARG A 444 -22.52 -13.04 -29.40
C ARG A 444 -23.17 -14.38 -29.74
N ALA A 445 -22.69 -15.06 -30.79
CA ALA A 445 -23.14 -16.42 -31.14
C ALA A 445 -22.81 -17.45 -30.04
N GLU A 446 -21.62 -17.39 -29.44
CA GLU A 446 -21.18 -18.22 -28.30
C GLU A 446 -22.08 -18.01 -27.07
N ARG A 447 -22.51 -16.77 -26.80
CA ARG A 447 -23.49 -16.47 -25.74
C ARG A 447 -24.92 -16.92 -26.09
N ALA A 448 -25.37 -16.70 -27.33
CA ALA A 448 -26.71 -17.09 -27.77
C ALA A 448 -26.89 -18.62 -27.75
N LYS A 449 -25.91 -19.37 -28.25
CA LYS A 449 -25.89 -20.83 -28.13
C LYS A 449 -25.92 -21.29 -26.68
N LYS A 450 -25.12 -20.67 -25.79
CA LYS A 450 -25.15 -21.03 -24.38
C LYS A 450 -26.49 -20.72 -23.70
N ALA A 451 -27.18 -19.63 -24.07
CA ALA A 451 -28.52 -19.36 -23.55
C ALA A 451 -29.53 -20.44 -23.98
N GLN A 452 -29.47 -20.88 -25.25
CA GLN A 452 -30.29 -21.98 -25.77
C GLN A 452 -29.96 -23.33 -25.09
N GLU A 453 -28.67 -23.61 -24.88
CA GLU A 453 -28.17 -24.85 -24.24
C GLU A 453 -28.50 -24.92 -22.73
N ASN A 454 -28.58 -23.76 -22.07
CA ASN A 454 -28.99 -23.64 -20.67
C ASN A 454 -30.50 -23.83 -20.43
N GLY A 455 -31.35 -23.71 -21.47
CA GLY A 455 -32.81 -23.75 -21.33
C GLY A 455 -33.44 -22.47 -20.75
N ASP A 456 -32.68 -21.39 -20.58
CA ASP A 456 -33.17 -20.07 -20.15
C ASP A 456 -34.07 -19.45 -21.23
N ALA A 457 -35.36 -19.81 -21.24
CA ALA A 457 -36.36 -19.16 -22.07
C ALA A 457 -36.46 -17.67 -21.67
N PRO A 458 -36.53 -16.73 -22.63
CA PRO A 458 -36.70 -15.32 -22.31
C PRO A 458 -38.11 -15.08 -21.77
N ALA A 459 -38.23 -15.00 -20.44
CA ALA A 459 -39.49 -14.74 -19.77
C ALA A 459 -40.15 -13.48 -20.34
N THR A 460 -41.41 -13.61 -20.77
CA THR A 460 -42.26 -12.47 -21.07
C THR A 460 -42.49 -11.69 -19.79
N LYS A 461 -42.44 -10.36 -19.86
CA LYS A 461 -42.88 -9.50 -18.77
C LYS A 461 -44.40 -9.42 -18.80
N ASP A 462 -45.03 -10.40 -18.18
CA ASP A 462 -46.42 -10.31 -17.77
C ASP A 462 -46.52 -9.75 -16.34
N VAL A 463 -47.71 -9.27 -15.98
CA VAL A 463 -47.95 -8.40 -14.83
C VAL A 463 -47.91 -9.18 -13.50
N ASN A 464 -47.35 -8.56 -12.46
CA ASN A 464 -47.89 -8.64 -11.10
C ASN A 464 -47.77 -7.24 -10.50
N GLU A 465 -48.91 -6.58 -10.32
CA GLU A 465 -49.08 -5.45 -9.40
C GLU A 465 -49.51 -6.07 -8.08
N ASP A 466 -48.75 -5.85 -7.01
CA ASP A 466 -49.13 -6.19 -5.64
C ASP A 466 -48.93 -4.93 -4.79
N GLU A 467 -49.90 -4.65 -3.92
CA GLU A 467 -50.02 -3.39 -3.19
C GLU A 467 -49.23 -3.43 -1.87
N ASP A 468 -48.59 -2.30 -1.50
CA ASP A 468 -48.08 -2.05 -0.15
C ASP A 468 -48.36 -0.58 0.21
N GLU A 469 -49.47 -0.35 0.94
CA GLU A 469 -49.85 0.99 1.42
C GLU A 469 -48.90 1.45 2.54
N GLY A 470 -48.06 2.46 2.26
CA GLY A 470 -46.83 2.72 3.05
C GLY A 470 -46.69 4.07 3.78
N GLY A 471 -47.63 5.01 3.65
CA GLY A 471 -47.72 6.19 4.54
C GLY A 471 -46.89 7.45 4.22
N VAL A 472 -47.58 8.43 3.61
CA VAL A 472 -47.58 9.90 3.90
C VAL A 472 -46.31 10.79 3.94
N ASP A 473 -46.53 11.98 3.36
CA ASP A 473 -45.98 13.30 3.71
C ASP A 473 -44.54 13.72 3.31
N LEU A 474 -44.44 14.19 2.05
CA LEU A 474 -43.93 15.56 1.80
C LEU A 474 -44.60 16.25 0.59
N LEU A 475 -45.94 16.25 0.56
CA LEU A 475 -46.75 16.90 -0.48
C LEU A 475 -46.62 18.43 -0.36
N GLY A 476 -45.98 19.11 -1.33
CA GLY A 476 -45.65 20.53 -1.14
C GLY A 476 -45.13 21.35 -2.32
N SER A 477 -45.23 20.89 -3.58
CA SER A 477 -44.91 21.72 -4.75
C SER A 477 -45.48 21.19 -6.08
N LEU A 478 -45.94 22.14 -6.91
CA LEU A 478 -46.04 22.07 -8.39
C LEU A 478 -47.12 21.18 -9.03
N GLU A 479 -48.34 21.22 -8.48
CA GLU A 479 -49.57 20.91 -9.22
C GLU A 479 -49.84 21.97 -10.33
N MET A 480 -49.15 21.90 -11.48
CA MET A 480 -49.42 22.81 -12.62
C MET A 480 -48.88 22.34 -13.99
N ALA A 481 -49.22 21.13 -14.44
CA ALA A 481 -48.78 20.61 -15.75
C ALA A 481 -49.77 19.70 -16.51
N LEU A 482 -51.07 19.71 -16.17
CA LEU A 482 -52.06 18.81 -16.75
C LEU A 482 -52.65 19.32 -18.09
N ASN A 483 -51.97 19.08 -19.21
CA ASN A 483 -52.54 18.83 -20.57
C ASN A 483 -51.48 18.85 -21.69
N GLN A 484 -50.94 17.69 -22.09
CA GLN A 484 -50.45 17.44 -23.46
C GLN A 484 -50.70 15.97 -23.84
N PRO A 485 -51.10 15.65 -25.10
CA PRO A 485 -51.35 14.28 -25.53
C PRO A 485 -50.05 13.50 -25.83
N GLU A 486 -50.06 12.18 -25.60
CA GLU A 486 -48.89 11.33 -25.78
C GLU A 486 -48.52 11.09 -27.27
N GLU A 487 -47.40 11.64 -27.72
CA GLU A 487 -46.81 11.27 -29.02
C GLU A 487 -46.15 9.87 -28.94
N THR A 488 -46.75 8.88 -29.61
CA THR A 488 -46.18 7.52 -29.68
C THR A 488 -44.81 7.48 -30.37
N LYS A 489 -43.96 6.54 -29.95
CA LYS A 489 -42.53 6.42 -30.34
C LYS A 489 -42.28 6.16 -31.84
N GLU A 490 -43.33 6.01 -32.65
CA GLU A 490 -43.27 5.74 -34.08
C GLU A 490 -43.18 7.04 -34.92
N GLN A 491 -43.96 8.07 -34.58
CA GLN A 491 -43.96 9.34 -35.33
C GLN A 491 -42.59 10.05 -35.29
N LYS A 492 -41.89 9.96 -34.15
CA LYS A 492 -40.52 10.48 -33.98
C LYS A 492 -39.48 9.79 -34.88
N LYS A 493 -39.74 8.58 -35.40
CA LYS A 493 -38.88 7.93 -36.42
C LYS A 493 -39.17 8.43 -37.84
N ALA A 494 -40.42 8.77 -38.17
CA ALA A 494 -40.77 9.30 -39.48
C ALA A 494 -40.15 10.68 -39.71
N ARG A 495 -40.33 11.61 -38.76
CA ARG A 495 -39.84 13.01 -38.86
C ARG A 495 -38.31 13.07 -39.09
N LYS A 496 -37.56 12.23 -38.36
CA LYS A 496 -36.08 12.12 -38.46
C LYS A 496 -35.57 11.43 -39.74
N LYS A 497 -36.46 10.86 -40.56
CA LYS A 497 -36.14 10.30 -41.88
C LYS A 497 -36.42 11.31 -43.01
N ALA A 498 -37.45 12.15 -42.87
CA ALA A 498 -37.78 13.21 -43.82
C ALA A 498 -36.73 14.34 -43.85
N GLU A 499 -36.31 14.83 -42.68
CA GLU A 499 -35.32 15.91 -42.55
C GLU A 499 -33.98 15.60 -43.27
N LYS A 500 -33.63 14.31 -43.38
CA LYS A 500 -32.39 13.86 -44.01
C LYS A 500 -32.44 13.74 -45.54
N ALA A 501 -33.60 13.95 -46.16
CA ALA A 501 -33.77 13.96 -47.61
C ALA A 501 -33.63 15.38 -48.23
N ALA A 502 -33.83 16.43 -47.44
CA ALA A 502 -33.98 17.82 -47.93
C ALA A 502 -32.66 18.61 -48.06
N LYS A 503 -31.49 17.95 -48.17
CA LYS A 503 -30.18 18.63 -48.14
C LYS A 503 -29.12 18.10 -49.12
N VAL A 504 -29.53 17.69 -50.32
CA VAL A 504 -28.63 17.39 -51.46
C VAL A 504 -29.28 17.81 -52.80
N VAL A 505 -29.07 19.05 -53.23
CA VAL A 505 -29.33 19.57 -54.59
C VAL A 505 -28.34 20.73 -54.81
N VAL A 506 -27.93 20.99 -56.07
CA VAL A 506 -27.03 22.10 -56.52
C VAL A 506 -25.55 21.89 -56.07
N ASP A 507 -24.54 21.78 -56.94
CA ASP A 507 -24.50 21.89 -58.41
C ASP A 507 -23.45 20.95 -59.06
N GLU A 508 -23.58 20.74 -60.38
CA GLU A 508 -22.60 20.13 -61.30
C GLU A 508 -22.03 21.24 -62.24
N PRO A 509 -21.39 21.05 -63.44
CA PRO A 509 -21.20 19.87 -64.30
C PRO A 509 -19.77 19.67 -64.90
N THR A 510 -19.65 18.71 -65.85
CA THR A 510 -18.56 18.49 -66.84
C THR A 510 -17.21 17.93 -66.30
N SER A 511 -16.46 17.03 -66.97
CA SER A 511 -16.62 16.15 -68.17
C SER A 511 -15.38 15.22 -68.25
N ALA A 512 -15.25 14.12 -69.02
CA ALA A 512 -16.15 13.14 -69.68
C ALA A 512 -15.27 11.94 -70.20
N VAL A 513 -15.82 11.05 -71.06
CA VAL A 513 -15.13 10.00 -71.87
C VAL A 513 -14.78 8.66 -71.17
N VAL A 514 -14.78 7.60 -71.97
CA VAL A 514 -14.84 6.12 -71.76
C VAL A 514 -14.05 5.48 -72.96
N PRO A 515 -13.45 4.24 -72.96
CA PRO A 515 -13.63 3.05 -72.10
C PRO A 515 -12.34 2.34 -71.58
N GLU A 516 -12.58 1.16 -70.97
CA GLU A 516 -11.71 -0.04 -70.77
C GLU A 516 -11.02 -0.59 -72.07
N PRO A 517 -10.11 -1.62 -72.05
CA PRO A 517 -10.06 -2.77 -71.12
C PRO A 517 -8.67 -3.40 -70.72
N THR A 518 -8.76 -4.50 -69.94
CA THR A 518 -7.85 -5.68 -69.83
C THR A 518 -6.53 -5.66 -69.02
N GLU A 519 -6.55 -6.51 -67.97
CA GLU A 519 -5.54 -7.42 -67.39
C GLU A 519 -4.01 -7.23 -67.57
N GLU A 520 -3.28 -7.25 -66.43
CA GLU A 520 -2.32 -8.34 -66.13
C GLU A 520 -1.93 -8.34 -64.62
N THR A 521 -1.63 -9.49 -64.02
CA THR A 521 -1.57 -9.62 -62.54
C THR A 521 -0.15 -9.69 -61.94
N LYS A 522 0.03 -9.07 -60.76
CA LYS A 522 1.35 -8.84 -60.14
C LYS A 522 1.73 -9.82 -59.02
N GLU A 523 1.00 -10.92 -58.87
CA GLU A 523 1.17 -11.86 -57.74
C GLU A 523 2.18 -12.99 -57.99
N GLU A 524 2.27 -13.51 -59.23
CA GLU A 524 3.05 -14.72 -59.53
C GLU A 524 4.54 -14.59 -59.15
N LYS A 525 5.12 -13.40 -59.31
CA LYS A 525 6.51 -13.07 -58.98
C LYS A 525 6.85 -13.18 -57.48
N LYS A 526 5.87 -13.42 -56.58
CA LYS A 526 6.10 -13.70 -55.15
C LYS A 526 6.02 -15.17 -54.75
N ALA A 527 5.40 -16.04 -55.55
CA ALA A 527 5.33 -17.48 -55.23
C ALA A 527 6.71 -18.15 -55.32
N ARG A 528 7.42 -17.91 -56.43
CA ARG A 528 8.68 -18.60 -56.78
C ARG A 528 9.79 -18.44 -55.72
N LYS A 529 9.86 -17.31 -55.01
CA LYS A 529 10.90 -17.00 -54.01
C LYS A 529 10.66 -17.61 -52.62
N LYS A 530 9.62 -18.44 -52.45
CA LYS A 530 9.29 -19.09 -51.16
C LYS A 530 9.51 -20.60 -51.15
N ALA A 531 9.49 -21.28 -52.31
CA ALA A 531 9.75 -22.72 -52.42
C ALA A 531 11.23 -23.08 -52.22
N GLU A 532 12.13 -22.31 -52.83
CA GLU A 532 13.59 -22.53 -52.82
C GLU A 532 14.20 -22.65 -51.41
N LYS A 533 13.57 -22.00 -50.41
CA LYS A 533 14.06 -21.98 -49.02
C LYS A 533 13.58 -23.14 -48.14
N ALA A 534 12.78 -24.07 -48.68
CA ALA A 534 12.32 -25.28 -47.98
C ALA A 534 13.18 -26.52 -48.26
N ALA A 535 13.92 -26.54 -49.38
CA ALA A 535 14.64 -27.73 -49.87
C ALA A 535 16.04 -27.95 -49.24
N LYS A 536 16.41 -27.23 -48.16
CA LYS A 536 17.81 -27.16 -47.69
C LYS A 536 18.01 -27.43 -46.18
N SER A 537 17.11 -28.21 -45.58
CA SER A 537 17.15 -28.57 -44.15
C SER A 537 16.78 -30.04 -43.85
N THR A 538 16.93 -30.95 -44.82
CA THR A 538 16.44 -32.33 -44.71
C THR A 538 17.45 -33.34 -45.27
N ILE A 539 18.59 -33.51 -44.57
CA ILE A 539 19.60 -34.58 -44.73
C ILE A 539 20.44 -34.63 -43.44
N VAL A 540 21.09 -35.77 -43.18
CA VAL A 540 21.80 -36.15 -41.93
C VAL A 540 20.87 -36.50 -40.76
N ALA A 541 20.69 -37.81 -40.55
CA ALA A 541 20.20 -38.42 -39.32
C ALA A 541 21.06 -39.66 -38.98
N LYS A 542 20.97 -40.12 -37.72
CA LYS A 542 21.54 -41.37 -37.16
C LYS A 542 23.08 -41.58 -37.15
N LYS A 543 23.65 -41.57 -35.94
CA LYS A 543 24.21 -42.76 -35.23
C LYS A 543 24.37 -42.40 -33.73
N GLU A 544 23.41 -42.75 -32.86
CA GLU A 544 23.37 -43.95 -31.99
C GLU A 544 24.32 -43.91 -30.75
N THR A 545 23.74 -43.53 -29.59
CA THR A 545 23.83 -44.05 -28.17
C THR A 545 25.14 -44.63 -27.55
N PRO A 546 25.30 -44.68 -26.20
CA PRO A 546 24.54 -44.10 -25.04
C PRO A 546 25.39 -43.08 -24.20
N GLN A 547 24.91 -42.15 -23.34
CA GLN A 547 24.00 -42.11 -22.16
C GLN A 547 24.66 -42.52 -20.80
N PRO A 548 24.17 -42.06 -19.62
CA PRO A 548 24.21 -40.72 -18.96
C PRO A 548 25.27 -40.64 -17.79
N GLU A 549 25.42 -39.66 -16.88
CA GLU A 549 24.61 -38.53 -16.34
C GLU A 549 25.46 -37.27 -15.99
N PRO A 550 24.86 -36.06 -15.83
CA PRO A 550 25.48 -34.93 -15.14
C PRO A 550 24.66 -34.32 -13.98
N VAL A 551 25.36 -33.81 -12.96
CA VAL A 551 24.83 -33.27 -11.69
C VAL A 551 24.00 -31.98 -11.85
N ALA A 552 23.00 -31.78 -10.97
CA ALA A 552 22.11 -30.62 -10.97
C ALA A 552 22.62 -29.43 -10.12
N GLU A 553 22.76 -28.24 -10.72
CA GLU A 553 22.80 -26.95 -10.02
C GLU A 553 21.47 -26.18 -10.22
N GLU A 554 20.66 -25.99 -9.17
CA GLU A 554 19.44 -25.17 -9.26
C GLU A 554 19.66 -23.71 -8.80
N SER A 555 19.08 -22.75 -9.52
CA SER A 555 19.44 -21.33 -9.43
C SER A 555 18.40 -20.42 -8.72
N LYS A 556 18.94 -19.51 -7.89
CA LYS A 556 18.24 -18.52 -7.05
C LYS A 556 17.14 -17.72 -7.78
N LYS A 557 15.90 -17.67 -7.25
CA LYS A 557 15.05 -16.46 -7.37
C LYS A 557 14.05 -16.21 -6.24
N ARG A 558 13.90 -14.91 -5.89
CA ARG A 558 13.17 -14.38 -4.72
C ARG A 558 11.77 -13.84 -5.10
N LYS A 559 10.81 -13.87 -4.17
CA LYS A 559 9.68 -12.91 -4.12
C LYS A 559 9.83 -11.98 -2.89
N ARG A 560 9.27 -10.77 -2.95
CA ARG A 560 9.59 -9.62 -2.08
C ARG A 560 8.31 -8.89 -1.67
N SER A 561 8.24 -8.37 -0.45
CA SER A 561 7.11 -7.57 0.06
C SER A 561 7.58 -6.60 1.15
N LYS A 562 6.88 -5.44 1.24
CA LYS A 562 7.18 -4.26 2.07
C LYS A 562 7.63 -4.61 3.51
N GLU A 563 8.80 -4.06 3.87
CA GLU A 563 9.09 -3.42 5.16
C GLU A 563 9.00 -4.31 6.44
N GLU A 564 9.22 -3.86 7.68
CA GLU A 564 9.55 -2.52 8.24
C GLU A 564 11.07 -2.40 8.59
N LYS A 565 11.69 -1.77 9.62
CA LYS A 565 11.38 -1.26 10.97
C LYS A 565 10.91 -2.34 11.98
N GLU A 566 11.04 -2.25 13.32
CA GLU A 566 12.08 -1.75 14.26
C GLU A 566 12.08 -2.68 15.52
N SER A 567 12.98 -2.65 16.51
CA SER A 567 14.13 -1.76 16.80
C SER A 567 15.44 -2.50 17.14
N SER A 568 15.74 -2.77 18.43
CA SER A 568 17.13 -2.93 18.94
C SER A 568 17.38 -4.03 19.99
N LYS A 569 18.66 -4.49 20.00
CA LYS A 569 19.46 -5.17 21.07
C LYS A 569 19.25 -6.68 21.43
N LYS A 570 20.41 -7.38 21.34
CA LYS A 570 20.91 -8.64 21.96
C LYS A 570 20.17 -10.00 21.85
N LYS A 571 20.93 -10.93 21.20
CA LYS A 571 21.21 -12.39 21.37
C LYS A 571 20.31 -13.34 22.22
N LYS A 572 20.51 -14.65 21.96
CA LYS A 572 19.74 -15.85 22.35
C LYS A 572 20.64 -16.91 23.01
N SER A 573 20.13 -17.67 23.97
CA SER A 573 20.59 -19.04 24.32
C SER A 573 19.48 -19.85 25.01
N LYS A 574 19.53 -21.18 24.85
CA LYS A 574 18.96 -22.24 25.72
C LYS A 574 19.89 -23.46 25.56
N PRO A 575 20.05 -24.35 26.55
CA PRO A 575 21.24 -25.22 26.68
C PRO A 575 21.08 -26.60 26.02
N THR A 576 22.17 -27.37 26.03
CA THR A 576 22.21 -28.83 25.95
C THR A 576 23.45 -29.31 26.72
N GLU A 577 23.28 -30.33 27.58
CA GLU A 577 24.32 -31.06 28.33
C GLU A 577 25.12 -32.04 27.38
N GLU A 578 26.24 -32.72 27.71
CA GLU A 578 27.12 -32.79 28.91
C GLU A 578 28.63 -33.10 28.53
N PRO A 579 29.55 -33.77 29.30
CA PRO A 579 30.93 -33.27 29.44
C PRO A 579 32.06 -34.17 28.88
N GLU A 580 33.31 -33.67 28.90
CA GLU A 580 34.49 -34.30 29.54
C GLU A 580 35.69 -33.32 29.60
N GLU A 581 36.81 -33.70 30.24
CA GLU A 581 37.79 -32.77 30.85
C GLU A 581 39.12 -32.53 30.03
N PRO A 582 40.30 -32.15 30.63
CA PRO A 582 40.71 -30.74 30.63
C PRO A 582 42.16 -30.46 30.15
N LYS A 583 42.50 -29.18 29.85
CA LYS A 583 43.76 -28.47 30.27
C LYS A 583 44.00 -27.09 29.62
N VAL A 584 44.87 -26.32 30.29
CA VAL A 584 45.59 -25.08 29.92
C VAL A 584 44.80 -23.76 29.73
N GLU A 585 45.03 -22.89 30.71
CA GLU A 585 44.81 -21.44 30.76
C GLU A 585 45.19 -20.67 29.47
N LYS A 586 44.26 -19.83 28.96
CA LYS A 586 44.52 -18.40 28.58
C LYS A 586 43.33 -17.59 28.02
N GLU A 587 42.11 -18.13 27.96
CA GLU A 587 40.93 -17.38 27.46
C GLU A 587 39.90 -17.00 28.55
N VAL A 588 40.30 -16.27 29.60
CA VAL A 588 39.35 -15.66 30.57
C VAL A 588 38.73 -14.37 30.00
N ALA A 589 38.16 -14.46 28.80
CA ALA A 589 37.56 -13.36 28.06
C ALA A 589 36.03 -13.50 27.98
N ALA A 590 35.33 -12.44 28.39
CA ALA A 590 33.90 -12.18 28.12
C ALA A 590 32.81 -12.97 28.89
N GLN A 591 33.11 -13.72 29.95
CA GLN A 591 32.09 -14.07 30.95
C GLN A 591 32.03 -13.03 32.09
N TRP A 592 30.85 -12.44 32.29
CA TRP A 592 30.64 -11.27 33.16
C TRP A 592 29.93 -11.66 34.47
N ASN A 593 30.48 -12.67 35.15
CA ASN A 593 30.07 -13.01 36.52
C ASN A 593 30.51 -11.86 37.44
N ALA A 594 29.55 -11.16 38.04
CA ALA A 594 29.81 -10.09 39.01
C ALA A 594 30.09 -10.65 40.40
N ASP A 595 29.43 -11.77 40.75
CA ASP A 595 29.47 -12.35 42.09
C ASP A 595 30.67 -13.28 42.30
N ALA A 596 31.26 -13.81 41.22
CA ALA A 596 32.55 -14.49 41.23
C ALA A 596 33.75 -13.51 41.28
N LEU A 597 33.56 -12.33 41.86
CA LEU A 597 34.59 -11.33 42.15
C LEU A 597 34.48 -10.96 43.62
N ASP A 598 35.22 -11.69 44.45
CA ASP A 598 35.42 -11.31 45.83
C ASP A 598 36.23 -10.02 45.94
N GLY A 599 35.81 -9.17 46.86
CA GLY A 599 36.36 -7.83 47.03
C GLY A 599 35.78 -6.80 46.06
N ASP A 600 35.14 -5.77 46.62
CA ASP A 600 34.56 -4.64 45.89
C ASP A 600 35.62 -3.87 45.05
N ALA A 601 36.90 -3.92 45.46
CA ALA A 601 38.03 -3.40 44.68
C ALA A 601 38.20 -4.10 43.32
N GLN A 602 37.97 -5.42 43.22
CA GLN A 602 38.04 -6.15 41.94
C GLN A 602 36.86 -5.82 41.03
N ARG A 603 35.67 -5.61 41.59
CA ARG A 603 34.49 -5.13 40.85
C ARG A 603 34.76 -3.73 40.29
N LYS A 604 35.29 -2.82 41.11
CA LYS A 604 35.67 -1.45 40.72
C LYS A 604 36.77 -1.42 39.64
N SER A 605 37.83 -2.22 39.75
CA SER A 605 38.89 -2.26 38.73
C SER A 605 38.42 -2.85 37.40
N LYS A 606 37.61 -3.92 37.42
CA LYS A 606 36.99 -4.51 36.21
C LYS A 606 35.98 -3.56 35.57
N PHE A 607 35.26 -2.76 36.36
CA PHE A 607 34.35 -1.71 35.90
C PHE A 607 35.09 -0.52 35.26
N LEU A 608 36.17 -0.02 35.88
CA LEU A 608 37.04 1.01 35.30
C LEU A 608 37.71 0.54 34.00
N ARG A 609 38.09 -0.75 33.92
CA ARG A 609 38.60 -1.36 32.67
C ARG A 609 37.50 -1.49 31.60
N LEU A 610 36.24 -1.67 31.98
CA LEU A 610 35.09 -1.68 31.06
C LEU A 610 34.71 -0.27 30.56
N LEU A 611 34.90 0.76 31.40
CA LEU A 611 34.78 2.18 31.04
C LEU A 611 36.02 2.74 30.32
N GLY A 612 37.03 1.91 30.05
CA GLY A 612 38.25 2.30 29.33
C GLY A 612 39.34 2.98 30.17
N ALA A 613 39.02 3.47 31.37
CA ALA A 613 39.98 4.08 32.29
C ALA A 613 41.09 3.12 32.77
N GLY A 614 40.78 1.82 32.87
CA GLY A 614 41.71 0.80 33.39
C GLY A 614 42.69 0.20 32.38
N LYS A 615 43.13 0.91 31.32
CA LYS A 615 44.06 0.39 30.29
C LYS A 615 45.50 0.93 30.41
N GLY A 616 46.08 0.84 31.61
CA GLY A 616 47.54 0.96 31.78
C GLY A 616 48.22 -0.38 31.45
N GLY A 617 49.22 -0.38 30.56
CA GLY A 617 49.95 -1.59 30.15
C GLY A 617 50.35 -1.61 28.67
N ALA A 618 51.49 -0.96 28.37
CA ALA A 618 52.31 -1.02 27.15
C ALA A 618 51.79 -1.81 25.92
N VAL A 619 51.18 -1.10 24.95
CA VAL A 619 51.46 -1.28 23.50
C VAL A 619 51.39 0.10 22.82
N SER A 620 52.43 0.47 22.08
CA SER A 620 52.52 1.71 21.29
C SER A 620 51.71 1.65 19.99
N GLY A 621 51.04 2.74 19.58
CA GLY A 621 50.46 2.78 18.22
C GLY A 621 49.62 4.02 17.87
N LYS A 622 50.25 4.97 17.16
CA LYS A 622 49.70 6.13 16.41
C LYS A 622 48.80 7.11 17.19
N GLY A 623 49.25 8.36 17.25
CA GLY A 623 48.56 9.44 17.94
C GLY A 623 47.31 9.96 17.23
N VAL A 624 46.35 10.40 18.04
CA VAL A 624 45.47 11.52 17.68
C VAL A 624 46.15 12.77 18.26
N GLU A 625 46.27 13.84 17.47
CA GLU A 625 46.95 15.06 17.90
C GLU A 625 46.29 15.68 19.14
N ALA A 626 47.11 16.29 20.00
CA ALA A 626 46.66 16.91 21.24
C ALA A 626 45.90 18.22 20.95
N LYS A 627 44.60 18.10 20.62
CA LYS A 627 43.65 19.21 20.63
C LYS A 627 43.73 19.90 22.00
N GLY A 628 44.23 21.13 21.99
CA GLY A 628 44.54 21.88 23.21
C GLY A 628 43.32 22.16 24.09
N LYS A 629 43.56 22.54 25.35
CA LYS A 629 42.55 22.68 26.41
C LYS A 629 41.29 23.46 26.01
N GLY A 630 41.41 24.45 25.11
CA GLY A 630 40.27 25.22 24.59
C GLY A 630 39.23 24.41 23.80
N ASP A 631 39.58 23.26 23.21
CA ASP A 631 38.60 22.38 22.57
C ASP A 631 37.72 21.63 23.59
N ILE A 632 38.20 21.42 24.83
CA ILE A 632 37.35 20.89 25.91
C ILE A 632 36.32 21.95 26.31
N GLN A 633 36.73 23.22 26.44
CA GLN A 633 35.82 24.33 26.73
C GLN A 633 34.77 24.51 25.62
N LYS A 634 35.13 24.35 24.33
CA LYS A 634 34.16 24.33 23.22
C LYS A 634 33.18 23.15 23.31
N VAL A 635 33.65 21.96 23.67
CA VAL A 635 32.77 20.79 23.83
C VAL A 635 31.84 20.95 25.03
N GLN A 636 32.29 21.56 26.13
CA GLN A 636 31.40 21.91 27.25
C GLN A 636 30.35 22.95 26.85
N SER A 637 30.76 24.06 26.23
CA SER A 637 29.80 25.12 25.85
C SER A 637 28.82 24.68 24.76
N ASP A 638 29.22 23.80 23.84
CA ASP A 638 28.28 23.21 22.87
C ASP A 638 27.31 22.19 23.52
N LEU A 639 27.76 21.45 24.54
CA LEU A 639 26.88 20.56 25.33
C LEU A 639 25.88 21.36 26.18
N GLU A 640 26.31 22.43 26.83
CA GLU A 640 25.44 23.35 27.58
C GLU A 640 24.43 24.00 26.62
N ARG A 641 24.88 24.49 25.48
CA ARG A 641 24.00 25.10 24.46
C ARG A 641 23.00 24.10 23.87
N GLN A 642 23.38 22.83 23.70
CA GLN A 642 22.45 21.75 23.31
C GLN A 642 21.46 21.40 24.43
N TYR A 643 21.88 21.44 25.70
CA TYR A 643 21.00 21.22 26.84
C TYR A 643 19.96 22.35 26.96
N ASP A 644 20.39 23.61 26.92
CA ASP A 644 19.53 24.78 27.00
C ASP A 644 18.57 24.87 25.82
N TYR A 645 19.05 24.62 24.59
CA TYR A 645 18.18 24.51 23.42
C TYR A 645 17.16 23.37 23.57
N GLY A 646 17.58 22.22 24.12
CA GLY A 646 16.72 21.08 24.40
C GLY A 646 15.73 21.27 25.56
N MET A 647 16.00 22.21 26.47
CA MET A 647 15.06 22.67 27.50
C MET A 647 14.10 23.72 26.94
N LYS A 648 14.61 24.71 26.20
CA LYS A 648 13.79 25.75 25.55
C LYS A 648 12.81 25.15 24.53
N MET A 649 13.23 24.13 23.77
CA MET A 649 12.36 23.30 22.92
C MET A 649 11.29 22.47 23.66
N LYS A 650 11.31 22.40 25.01
CA LYS A 650 10.23 21.78 25.81
C LYS A 650 9.33 22.81 26.49
N HIS A 651 9.87 23.96 26.87
CA HIS A 651 9.15 25.01 27.58
C HIS A 651 8.52 26.02 26.60
N ASP A 652 9.31 26.68 25.76
CA ASP A 652 8.80 27.53 24.65
C ASP A 652 8.24 26.67 23.50
N GLY A 653 8.75 25.44 23.40
CA GLY A 653 8.12 24.34 22.65
C GLY A 653 6.76 23.88 23.21
N GLY A 654 6.15 24.66 24.10
CA GLY A 654 4.72 24.66 24.43
C GLY A 654 3.82 25.00 23.25
N GLY A 655 4.09 24.40 22.09
CA GLY A 655 3.24 24.44 20.92
C GLY A 655 1.85 23.97 21.32
N LYS A 656 0.90 24.90 21.31
CA LYS A 656 -0.54 24.66 21.46
C LYS A 656 -0.90 23.49 20.56
N ARG A 657 -1.04 22.30 21.17
CA ARG A 657 -1.54 21.11 20.50
C ARG A 657 -2.96 21.44 20.08
N ARG A 658 -3.13 21.87 18.83
CA ARG A 658 -4.44 22.04 18.18
C ARG A 658 -5.26 20.81 18.55
N GLY A 659 -6.37 21.04 19.26
CA GLY A 659 -7.20 19.96 19.74
C GLY A 659 -7.64 19.09 18.58
N LEU A 660 -7.13 17.87 18.51
CA LEU A 660 -7.91 16.78 17.94
C LEU A 660 -9.07 16.61 18.91
N GLY A 661 -10.26 17.00 18.46
CA GLY A 661 -11.36 17.39 19.34
C GLY A 661 -11.75 16.35 20.38
N ALA A 662 -12.12 16.87 21.56
CA ALA A 662 -13.42 16.51 22.12
C ALA A 662 -14.47 17.37 21.39
#